data_AF-A0A0S8HD75-F1
#
_entry.id   AF-A0A0S8HD75-F1
#
_cell.length_a   1.000
_cell.length_b   1.000
_cell.length_c   1.000
_cell.angle_alpha   90.00
_cell.angle_beta   90.00
_cell.angle_gamma   90.00
#
_symmetry.space_group_name_H-M   'P 1'
#
loop_
_entity.id
_entity.type
_entity.pdbx_description
1 polymer ?
#
loop_
_entity_poly.entity_id
_entity_poly.type
_entity_poly.pdbx_seq_one_letter_code
_entity_poly.pdbx_strand_id
1 'polypeptide(L)'
;LDELNHVLAPFHLHFAPDPATSNRATIGGMIGNNSAGTKSILYGLTIDHVLETKILLSDGTILNSKEFSVNGYKKGDVKFKDRENEIVIGLDTIIRKNKDEIVKQYPKIMRRVQGYNLDSFVNTDSWNLSKLITGSEGTLGIVLEAKLNLEPLSKSKILCVVHFDDLLAAIRAVTPILRHQPSAVEIMDEEVANMARKNLSIAPLCGFIKGNPKGMLIVEFFGSTEEEAKSKASTLVEDLQKQKLGYHWPIISEPKKQAEVWTVRKNGLGLMLGIKGDRKPVPFIEDSAVPLDVLPEYVGQILKYCRDREIVVDMYAHASVGEIHIRPVLNLKDQRDIDHMKDIAGYAHGLVKKYGGSISGEHGDGRIRSPFLEMYFGSGIYNAFREVKKLFDPADLMNPGVIVDPEPIDHNLRYGSAYRTPVLPTVYHYREEMDFARAVEMCNGVGVCRQNLTGTMCPSYRATRDEEHSTRGRTNALRLAMTGQLGPEGLTSRRLYEIMDLCLSCKGCKSDCPSNVDLARLKSEFLQKYMDDHGSTLRDRFIARSTNMARRMAGWKAPIVNIIQRSLPFRKILEWYLGVDSRRILPAYVRHPFNKWFKKNYKPNGQSSKKVVLFDDTYMNFHEPDVGISAVELLESCGYEVILANAGCCQRPRISHGFLRKARRKGEKTLRNLQKYIDEGHKIVVCEPGCASALTDDLPDLIDDEKLGQSMKENVMMIDVFLAREVAEGNCTCNFTSVFEHVLIHGHCHQKSLYGTDAMKDLLACVPGVSVDIIDSGCCGMAGSFGYEKEHYDMSIKIGNDRLFPAIRNRKNGAAVVACGFSCRHQIADGTGVKAVHWVETIRGREKAEAKR
;
A
#
# COMPACT_ATOMS: atom_id res chain seq x y z
N LEU A 1 -5.82 -3.00 -13.32
CA LEU A 1 -6.84 -2.13 -13.92
C LEU A 1 -6.28 -0.74 -14.14
N ASP A 2 -5.71 -0.11 -13.12
CA ASP A 2 -5.16 1.26 -13.24
C ASP A 2 -4.14 1.41 -14.39
N GLU A 3 -3.32 0.39 -14.66
CA GLU A 3 -2.40 0.36 -15.80
C GLU A 3 -3.12 0.45 -17.16
N LEU A 4 -4.24 -0.27 -17.33
CA LEU A 4 -5.07 -0.17 -18.52
C LEU A 4 -5.68 1.23 -18.63
N ASN A 5 -6.30 1.73 -17.55
CA ASN A 5 -6.94 3.04 -17.56
C ASN A 5 -5.94 4.19 -17.74
N HIS A 6 -4.69 4.03 -17.32
CA HIS A 6 -3.62 4.99 -17.60
C HIS A 6 -3.31 5.08 -19.10
N VAL A 7 -3.31 3.95 -19.82
CA VAL A 7 -3.14 3.90 -21.27
C VAL A 7 -4.36 4.46 -22.01
N LEU A 8 -5.56 4.30 -21.46
CA LEU A 8 -6.81 4.78 -22.07
C LEU A 8 -7.08 6.27 -21.83
N ALA A 9 -6.52 6.85 -20.76
CA ALA A 9 -6.79 8.23 -20.36
C ALA A 9 -6.56 9.29 -21.48
N PRO A 10 -5.50 9.21 -22.32
CA PRO A 10 -5.31 10.13 -23.44
C PRO A 10 -6.43 10.09 -24.50
N PHE A 11 -7.19 8.99 -24.58
CA PHE A 11 -8.34 8.85 -25.48
C PHE A 11 -9.66 9.33 -24.85
N HIS A 12 -9.62 9.89 -23.64
CA HIS A 12 -10.79 10.28 -22.85
C HIS A 12 -11.75 9.12 -22.54
N LEU A 13 -11.22 7.90 -22.46
CA LEU A 13 -11.95 6.67 -22.18
C LEU A 13 -11.38 5.95 -20.94
N HIS A 14 -12.18 5.07 -20.35
CA HIS A 14 -11.73 4.11 -19.35
C HIS A 14 -12.48 2.78 -19.43
N PHE A 15 -11.93 1.73 -18.80
CA PHE A 15 -12.71 0.58 -18.39
C PHE A 15 -13.38 0.92 -17.05
N ALA A 16 -14.71 0.96 -17.06
CA ALA A 16 -15.52 1.61 -16.03
C ALA A 16 -15.59 0.89 -14.67
N PRO A 17 -15.69 -0.47 -14.59
CA PRO A 17 -15.69 -1.16 -13.30
C PRO A 17 -14.48 -0.79 -12.46
N ASP A 18 -14.69 -0.31 -11.23
CA ASP A 18 -13.67 0.34 -10.41
C ASP A 18 -13.53 -0.26 -8.99
N PRO A 19 -13.18 -1.57 -8.87
CA PRO A 19 -13.03 -2.20 -7.56
C PRO A 19 -12.01 -1.47 -6.70
N ALA A 20 -12.17 -1.52 -5.38
CA ALA A 20 -11.24 -0.90 -4.43
C ALA A 20 -9.78 -1.40 -4.60
N THR A 21 -9.59 -2.53 -5.30
CA THR A 21 -8.29 -3.13 -5.60
C THR A 21 -7.76 -2.79 -7.01
N SER A 22 -8.29 -1.78 -7.70
CA SER A 22 -7.97 -1.44 -9.10
C SER A 22 -6.47 -1.31 -9.41
N ASN A 23 -5.68 -0.84 -8.44
CA ASN A 23 -4.22 -0.67 -8.53
C ASN A 23 -3.41 -1.97 -8.61
N ARG A 24 -4.04 -3.12 -8.36
CA ARG A 24 -3.42 -4.45 -8.36
C ARG A 24 -4.26 -5.56 -8.97
N ALA A 25 -5.55 -5.32 -9.17
CA ALA A 25 -6.45 -6.23 -9.88
C ALA A 25 -6.04 -6.36 -11.35
N THR A 26 -6.06 -7.57 -11.87
CA THR A 26 -5.89 -7.85 -13.30
C THR A 26 -7.26 -7.91 -13.96
N ILE A 27 -7.33 -7.65 -15.26
CA ILE A 27 -8.59 -7.78 -16.02
C ILE A 27 -9.10 -9.23 -15.97
N GLY A 28 -8.22 -10.22 -16.13
CA GLY A 28 -8.60 -11.63 -16.01
C GLY A 28 -9.16 -12.00 -14.63
N GLY A 29 -8.63 -11.42 -13.54
CA GLY A 29 -9.18 -11.61 -12.20
C GLY A 29 -10.54 -10.94 -12.02
N MET A 30 -10.72 -9.73 -12.58
CA MET A 30 -12.02 -9.05 -12.57
C MET A 30 -13.08 -9.83 -13.35
N ILE A 31 -12.70 -10.41 -14.50
CA ILE A 31 -13.57 -11.32 -15.25
C ILE A 31 -13.88 -12.55 -14.40
N GLY A 32 -12.87 -13.19 -13.81
CA GLY A 32 -13.05 -14.35 -12.95
C GLY A 32 -14.06 -14.14 -11.83
N ASN A 33 -14.03 -12.98 -11.17
CA ASN A 33 -14.91 -12.67 -10.03
C ASN A 33 -16.19 -11.92 -10.42
N ASN A 34 -16.35 -11.56 -11.70
CA ASN A 34 -17.36 -10.59 -12.17
C ASN A 34 -17.37 -9.29 -11.34
N SER A 35 -16.19 -8.73 -11.08
CA SER A 35 -16.02 -7.63 -10.12
C SER A 35 -16.86 -6.40 -10.43
N ALA A 36 -17.23 -5.68 -9.37
CA ALA A 36 -17.91 -4.40 -9.40
C ALA A 36 -17.01 -3.28 -8.84
N GLY A 37 -17.62 -2.14 -8.56
CA GLY A 37 -17.00 -1.04 -7.84
C GLY A 37 -17.99 0.03 -7.48
N THR A 38 -17.51 1.08 -6.83
CA THR A 38 -18.30 2.19 -6.27
C THR A 38 -19.33 2.80 -7.24
N LYS A 39 -19.06 2.73 -8.55
CA LYS A 39 -19.94 3.32 -9.59
C LYS A 39 -20.82 2.31 -10.32
N SER A 40 -21.02 1.11 -9.76
CA SER A 40 -21.85 0.08 -10.40
C SER A 40 -23.30 0.50 -10.61
N ILE A 41 -23.84 1.46 -9.85
CA ILE A 41 -25.16 2.05 -10.12
C ILE A 41 -25.27 2.75 -11.47
N LEU A 42 -24.14 3.19 -12.03
CA LEU A 42 -24.06 3.86 -13.32
C LEU A 42 -23.56 2.90 -14.41
N TYR A 43 -22.52 2.13 -14.12
CA TYR A 43 -21.79 1.36 -15.12
C TYR A 43 -22.01 -0.15 -15.05
N GLY A 44 -22.75 -0.67 -14.07
CA GLY A 44 -22.92 -2.11 -13.89
C GLY A 44 -21.66 -2.84 -13.41
N LEU A 45 -21.56 -4.12 -13.79
CA LEU A 45 -20.53 -5.08 -13.37
C LEU A 45 -19.55 -5.38 -14.52
N THR A 46 -18.47 -6.12 -14.23
CA THR A 46 -17.50 -6.52 -15.26
C THR A 46 -18.15 -7.25 -16.43
N ILE A 47 -19.13 -8.13 -16.19
CA ILE A 47 -19.86 -8.88 -17.24
C ILE A 47 -20.54 -7.98 -18.27
N ASP A 48 -20.98 -6.79 -17.87
CA ASP A 48 -21.65 -5.84 -18.76
C ASP A 48 -20.68 -5.18 -19.75
N HIS A 49 -19.37 -5.25 -19.48
CA HIS A 49 -18.32 -4.67 -20.30
C HIS A 49 -17.48 -5.70 -21.06
N VAL A 50 -17.68 -7.00 -20.85
CA VAL A 50 -16.94 -8.05 -21.56
C VAL A 50 -17.68 -8.42 -22.84
N LEU A 51 -17.09 -8.07 -23.99
CA LEU A 51 -17.68 -8.36 -25.29
C LEU A 51 -17.31 -9.75 -25.78
N GLU A 52 -16.02 -10.12 -25.68
CA GLU A 52 -15.48 -11.41 -26.14
C GLU A 52 -14.30 -11.82 -25.26
N THR A 53 -14.10 -13.12 -25.03
CA THR A 53 -12.92 -13.67 -24.36
C THR A 53 -12.29 -14.78 -25.19
N LYS A 54 -10.97 -14.91 -25.06
CA LYS A 54 -10.21 -16.07 -25.54
C LYS A 54 -9.75 -16.85 -24.32
N ILE A 55 -10.16 -18.10 -24.22
CA ILE A 55 -9.93 -18.93 -23.04
C ILE A 55 -9.15 -20.19 -23.38
N LEU A 56 -8.32 -20.64 -22.43
CA LEU A 56 -7.64 -21.93 -22.45
C LEU A 56 -8.37 -22.91 -21.51
N LEU A 57 -8.86 -24.01 -22.06
CA LEU A 57 -9.50 -25.09 -21.30
C LEU A 57 -8.45 -26.05 -20.70
N SER A 58 -8.88 -26.95 -19.81
CA SER A 58 -7.96 -27.89 -19.13
C SER A 58 -7.35 -28.94 -20.04
N ASP A 59 -7.99 -29.23 -21.18
CA ASP A 59 -7.46 -30.11 -22.23
C ASP A 59 -6.50 -29.40 -23.21
N GLY A 60 -6.23 -28.10 -23.00
CA GLY A 60 -5.37 -27.28 -23.87
C GLY A 60 -6.10 -26.65 -25.06
N THR A 61 -7.39 -26.88 -25.24
CA THR A 61 -8.20 -26.24 -26.29
C THR A 61 -8.30 -24.74 -26.05
N ILE A 62 -8.14 -23.95 -27.12
CA ILE A 62 -8.40 -22.51 -27.11
C ILE A 62 -9.78 -22.25 -27.73
N LEU A 63 -10.68 -21.62 -26.95
CA LEU A 63 -12.03 -21.26 -27.35
C LEU A 63 -12.16 -19.73 -27.44
N ASN A 64 -12.92 -19.24 -28.44
CA ASN A 64 -13.28 -17.82 -28.55
C ASN A 64 -14.77 -17.67 -28.29
N SER A 65 -15.11 -16.92 -27.24
CA SER A 65 -16.50 -16.80 -26.79
C SER A 65 -17.28 -15.71 -27.51
N LYS A 66 -17.09 -15.59 -28.84
CA LYS A 66 -17.78 -14.58 -29.64
C LYS A 66 -19.29 -14.83 -29.62
N GLU A 67 -20.06 -13.74 -29.63
CA GLU A 67 -21.51 -13.82 -29.69
C GLU A 67 -22.02 -14.50 -30.97
N PHE A 68 -23.03 -15.37 -30.83
CA PHE A 68 -23.66 -16.10 -31.93
C PHE A 68 -25.16 -16.32 -31.70
N SER A 69 -25.92 -16.52 -32.79
CA SER A 69 -27.34 -16.90 -32.73
C SER A 69 -27.50 -18.41 -32.53
N VAL A 70 -28.26 -18.81 -31.52
CA VAL A 70 -28.58 -20.22 -31.24
C VAL A 70 -29.41 -20.83 -32.37
N ASN A 71 -30.39 -20.09 -32.89
CA ASN A 71 -31.18 -20.51 -34.04
C ASN A 71 -30.32 -20.63 -35.30
N GLY A 72 -29.39 -19.70 -35.52
CA GLY A 72 -28.43 -19.78 -36.62
C GLY A 72 -27.50 -20.99 -36.49
N TYR A 73 -27.00 -21.27 -35.29
CA TYR A 73 -26.25 -22.50 -34.99
C TYR A 73 -27.07 -23.77 -35.30
N LYS A 74 -28.33 -23.83 -34.88
CA LYS A 74 -29.23 -24.97 -35.15
C LYS A 74 -29.56 -25.17 -36.63
N LYS A 75 -29.52 -24.09 -37.42
CA LYS A 75 -29.67 -24.14 -38.89
C LYS A 75 -28.37 -24.48 -39.63
N GLY A 76 -27.23 -24.49 -38.93
CA GLY A 76 -25.91 -24.74 -39.52
C GLY A 76 -25.21 -23.49 -40.09
N ASP A 77 -25.76 -22.30 -39.83
CA ASP A 77 -25.18 -21.01 -40.25
C ASP A 77 -23.90 -20.67 -39.47
N VAL A 78 -23.79 -21.21 -38.25
CA VAL A 78 -22.62 -21.11 -37.37
C VAL A 78 -22.05 -22.51 -37.17
N LYS A 79 -20.73 -22.67 -37.33
CA LYS A 79 -20.03 -23.95 -37.14
C LYS A 79 -18.91 -23.78 -36.13
N PHE A 80 -18.84 -24.69 -35.17
CA PHE A 80 -17.79 -24.76 -34.16
C PHE A 80 -16.89 -25.97 -34.39
N LYS A 81 -15.68 -25.93 -33.83
CA LYS A 81 -14.78 -27.10 -33.79
C LYS A 81 -15.32 -28.14 -32.81
N ASP A 82 -14.86 -29.37 -32.90
CA ASP A 82 -15.40 -30.52 -32.13
C ASP A 82 -15.64 -30.22 -30.64
N ARG A 83 -14.61 -29.75 -29.92
CA ARG A 83 -14.70 -29.48 -28.47
C ARG A 83 -15.63 -28.30 -28.13
N GLU A 84 -15.57 -27.24 -28.92
CA GLU A 84 -16.43 -26.07 -28.74
C GLU A 84 -17.90 -26.41 -29.07
N ASN A 85 -18.11 -27.24 -30.09
CA ASN A 85 -19.41 -27.75 -30.46
C ASN A 85 -20.02 -28.64 -29.36
N GLU A 86 -19.21 -29.52 -28.74
CA GLU A 86 -19.62 -30.32 -27.58
C GLU A 86 -20.09 -29.42 -26.42
N ILE A 87 -19.32 -28.37 -26.11
CA ILE A 87 -19.65 -27.40 -25.05
C ILE A 87 -20.96 -26.68 -25.35
N VAL A 88 -21.16 -26.20 -26.58
CA VAL A 88 -22.39 -25.50 -26.97
C VAL A 88 -23.62 -26.41 -26.88
N ILE A 89 -23.53 -27.65 -27.36
CA ILE A 89 -24.62 -28.64 -27.28
C ILE A 89 -24.93 -29.01 -25.83
N GLY A 90 -23.89 -29.29 -25.03
CA GLY A 90 -24.01 -29.60 -23.62
C GLY A 90 -24.70 -28.47 -22.86
N LEU A 91 -24.27 -27.22 -23.10
CA LEU A 91 -24.85 -26.06 -22.46
C LEU A 91 -26.31 -25.82 -22.89
N ASP A 92 -26.68 -25.93 -24.17
CA ASP A 92 -28.10 -25.83 -24.62
C ASP A 92 -28.96 -26.87 -23.93
N THR A 93 -28.46 -28.09 -23.76
CA THR A 93 -29.17 -29.16 -23.05
C THR A 93 -29.39 -28.79 -21.58
N ILE A 94 -28.34 -28.34 -20.88
CA ILE A 94 -28.42 -27.93 -19.46
C ILE A 94 -29.39 -26.77 -19.28
N ILE A 95 -29.29 -25.72 -20.11
CA ILE A 95 -30.14 -24.53 -20.01
C ILE A 95 -31.61 -24.87 -20.28
N ARG A 96 -31.90 -25.67 -21.32
CA ARG A 96 -33.28 -26.08 -21.63
C ARG A 96 -33.92 -26.91 -20.52
N LYS A 97 -33.18 -27.88 -19.99
CA LYS A 97 -33.63 -28.76 -18.90
C LYS A 97 -33.99 -27.97 -17.63
N ASN A 98 -33.28 -26.88 -17.35
CA ASN A 98 -33.38 -26.14 -16.09
C ASN A 98 -34.03 -24.74 -16.24
N LYS A 99 -34.58 -24.40 -17.40
CA LYS A 99 -35.01 -23.03 -17.76
C LYS A 99 -35.92 -22.38 -16.71
N ASP A 100 -37.00 -23.04 -16.32
CA ASP A 100 -38.00 -22.46 -15.42
C ASP A 100 -37.42 -22.23 -14.01
N GLU A 101 -36.59 -23.16 -13.56
CA GLU A 101 -35.93 -23.07 -12.26
C GLU A 101 -34.86 -21.97 -12.25
N ILE A 102 -34.12 -21.78 -13.36
CA ILE A 102 -33.16 -20.66 -13.51
C ILE A 102 -33.90 -19.33 -13.38
N VAL A 103 -35.02 -19.16 -14.09
CA VAL A 103 -35.80 -17.91 -14.05
C VAL A 103 -36.28 -17.60 -12.64
N LYS A 104 -36.71 -18.64 -11.90
CA LYS A 104 -37.29 -18.55 -10.56
C LYS A 104 -36.26 -18.32 -9.45
N GLN A 105 -35.15 -19.06 -9.45
CA GLN A 105 -34.22 -19.10 -8.31
C GLN A 105 -33.17 -17.98 -8.33
N TYR A 106 -32.86 -17.41 -9.49
CA TYR A 106 -31.84 -16.36 -9.58
C TYR A 106 -32.33 -15.02 -9.00
N PRO A 107 -31.60 -14.41 -8.05
CA PRO A 107 -31.91 -13.10 -7.48
C PRO A 107 -32.13 -12.01 -8.52
N LYS A 108 -33.07 -11.11 -8.26
CA LYS A 108 -33.36 -9.94 -9.11
C LYS A 108 -32.80 -8.66 -8.48
N ILE A 109 -31.51 -8.68 -8.16
CA ILE A 109 -30.78 -7.52 -7.64
C ILE A 109 -29.61 -7.17 -8.57
N MET A 110 -29.15 -5.92 -8.53
CA MET A 110 -28.09 -5.42 -9.41
C MET A 110 -26.75 -6.14 -9.17
N ARG A 111 -26.35 -6.27 -7.90
CA ARG A 111 -25.09 -6.91 -7.52
C ARG A 111 -25.29 -8.37 -7.15
N ARG A 112 -25.00 -9.24 -8.11
CA ARG A 112 -25.07 -10.69 -7.96
C ARG A 112 -23.96 -11.33 -8.80
N VAL A 113 -23.02 -11.99 -8.13
CA VAL A 113 -21.94 -12.73 -8.80
C VAL A 113 -21.83 -14.19 -8.36
N GLN A 114 -22.70 -14.65 -7.47
CA GLN A 114 -22.74 -16.03 -7.00
C GLN A 114 -23.18 -17.03 -8.07
N GLY A 115 -22.48 -18.17 -8.13
CA GLY A 115 -22.70 -19.27 -9.06
C GLY A 115 -22.38 -18.90 -10.51
N TYR A 116 -22.61 -19.87 -11.41
CA TYR A 116 -22.49 -19.61 -12.85
C TYR A 116 -23.67 -18.77 -13.36
N ASN A 117 -23.43 -17.87 -14.32
CA ASN A 117 -24.44 -16.99 -14.91
C ASN A 117 -25.35 -17.70 -15.94
N LEU A 118 -26.01 -18.79 -15.56
CA LEU A 118 -26.91 -19.55 -16.44
C LEU A 118 -28.15 -18.74 -16.86
N ASP A 119 -28.54 -17.76 -16.03
CA ASP A 119 -29.60 -16.78 -16.31
C ASP A 119 -29.32 -15.93 -17.56
N SER A 120 -28.05 -15.75 -17.94
CA SER A 120 -27.67 -15.02 -19.15
C SER A 120 -28.03 -15.72 -20.46
N PHE A 121 -28.44 -16.99 -20.41
CA PHE A 121 -28.70 -17.84 -21.58
C PHE A 121 -30.16 -18.23 -21.74
N VAL A 122 -31.03 -17.88 -20.79
CA VAL A 122 -32.48 -18.13 -20.89
C VAL A 122 -33.18 -16.98 -21.62
N ASN A 123 -34.20 -17.32 -22.42
CA ASN A 123 -35.04 -16.35 -23.14
C ASN A 123 -34.30 -15.41 -24.11
N THR A 124 -33.13 -15.81 -24.61
CA THR A 124 -32.35 -15.09 -25.63
C THR A 124 -31.93 -16.04 -26.76
N ASP A 125 -31.91 -15.53 -27.99
CA ASP A 125 -31.29 -16.21 -29.14
C ASP A 125 -29.82 -15.85 -29.30
N SER A 126 -29.38 -14.73 -28.72
CA SER A 126 -27.99 -14.28 -28.80
C SER A 126 -27.21 -14.82 -27.61
N TRP A 127 -26.33 -15.79 -27.87
CA TRP A 127 -25.49 -16.44 -26.88
C TRP A 127 -24.06 -15.94 -26.96
N ASN A 128 -23.50 -15.64 -25.78
CA ASN A 128 -22.12 -15.22 -25.63
C ASN A 128 -21.50 -15.95 -24.44
N LEU A 129 -20.62 -16.92 -24.71
CA LEU A 129 -20.00 -17.75 -23.67
C LEU A 129 -19.15 -16.92 -22.69
N SER A 130 -18.74 -15.69 -23.04
CA SER A 130 -18.00 -14.79 -22.13
C SER A 130 -18.80 -14.49 -20.87
N LYS A 131 -20.14 -14.51 -20.94
CA LYS A 131 -21.03 -14.33 -19.79
C LYS A 131 -20.93 -15.47 -18.79
N LEU A 132 -20.66 -16.69 -19.26
CA LEU A 132 -20.43 -17.86 -18.40
C LEU A 132 -19.02 -17.85 -17.80
N ILE A 133 -18.02 -17.44 -18.59
CA ILE A 133 -16.63 -17.33 -18.13
C ILE A 133 -16.49 -16.21 -17.08
N THR A 134 -17.22 -15.12 -17.25
CA THR A 134 -17.25 -14.03 -16.28
C THR A 134 -17.98 -14.49 -15.02
N GLY A 135 -17.33 -14.45 -13.87
CA GLY A 135 -17.85 -15.02 -12.61
C GLY A 135 -17.52 -16.51 -12.41
N SER A 136 -16.81 -17.16 -13.35
CA SER A 136 -16.46 -18.57 -13.21
C SER A 136 -15.31 -18.85 -12.25
N GLU A 137 -14.63 -17.82 -11.75
CA GLU A 137 -13.49 -17.93 -10.83
C GLU A 137 -12.36 -18.87 -11.32
N GLY A 138 -12.18 -18.93 -12.63
CA GLY A 138 -11.17 -19.79 -13.27
C GLY A 138 -11.50 -21.28 -13.22
N THR A 139 -12.74 -21.66 -12.87
CA THR A 139 -13.16 -23.06 -12.79
C THR A 139 -13.49 -23.67 -14.15
N LEU A 140 -13.71 -22.84 -15.17
CA LEU A 140 -14.08 -23.27 -16.54
C LEU A 140 -12.95 -23.05 -17.57
N GLY A 141 -11.85 -22.41 -17.17
CA GLY A 141 -10.71 -22.13 -18.04
C GLY A 141 -9.96 -20.86 -17.64
N ILE A 142 -8.83 -20.64 -18.31
CA ILE A 142 -7.95 -19.48 -18.10
C ILE A 142 -8.19 -18.44 -19.18
N VAL A 143 -8.56 -17.21 -18.80
CA VAL A 143 -8.69 -16.09 -19.73
C VAL A 143 -7.31 -15.65 -20.22
N LEU A 144 -7.08 -15.70 -21.53
CA LEU A 144 -5.84 -15.28 -22.19
C LEU A 144 -5.94 -13.84 -22.70
N GLU A 145 -7.05 -13.51 -23.36
CA GLU A 145 -7.34 -12.21 -23.97
C GLU A 145 -8.81 -11.86 -23.76
N ALA A 146 -9.12 -10.56 -23.68
CA ALA A 146 -10.49 -10.07 -23.58
C ALA A 146 -10.69 -8.81 -24.43
N LYS A 147 -11.84 -8.73 -25.10
CA LYS A 147 -12.32 -7.53 -25.78
C LYS A 147 -13.34 -6.85 -24.88
N LEU A 148 -13.09 -5.59 -24.55
CA LEU A 148 -13.85 -4.84 -23.56
C LEU A 148 -14.58 -3.66 -24.18
N ASN A 149 -15.76 -3.37 -23.67
CA ASN A 149 -16.42 -2.08 -23.84
C ASN A 149 -15.75 -1.03 -22.94
N LEU A 150 -15.67 0.23 -23.42
CA LEU A 150 -15.06 1.34 -22.70
C LEU A 150 -16.07 2.49 -22.58
N GLU A 151 -15.99 3.23 -21.48
CA GLU A 151 -16.86 4.36 -21.19
C GLU A 151 -16.10 5.70 -21.26
N PRO A 152 -16.75 6.82 -21.59
CA PRO A 152 -16.14 8.14 -21.55
C PRO A 152 -15.85 8.58 -20.13
N LEU A 153 -14.72 9.28 -19.94
CA LEU A 153 -14.39 9.91 -18.66
C LEU A 153 -15.39 11.02 -18.31
N SER A 154 -15.80 11.07 -17.04
CA SER A 154 -16.64 12.16 -16.50
C SER A 154 -15.95 13.52 -16.65
N LYS A 155 -16.67 14.54 -17.11
CA LYS A 155 -16.13 15.90 -17.28
C LYS A 155 -15.94 16.65 -15.96
N SER A 156 -16.91 16.55 -15.06
CA SER A 156 -16.85 17.17 -13.73
C SER A 156 -17.48 16.29 -12.68
N LYS A 157 -16.98 16.38 -11.45
CA LYS A 157 -17.46 15.63 -10.30
C LYS A 157 -17.39 16.47 -9.02
N ILE A 158 -18.37 16.26 -8.14
CA ILE A 158 -18.48 16.91 -6.84
C ILE A 158 -18.75 15.84 -5.78
N LEU A 159 -18.14 15.99 -4.60
CA LEU A 159 -18.45 15.15 -3.43
C LEU A 159 -19.28 15.92 -2.40
N CYS A 160 -20.19 15.21 -1.74
CA CYS A 160 -20.83 15.61 -0.50
C CYS A 160 -20.59 14.50 0.54
N VAL A 161 -20.05 14.84 1.71
CA VAL A 161 -19.81 13.86 2.78
C VAL A 161 -20.75 14.12 3.95
N VAL A 162 -21.74 13.26 4.15
CA VAL A 162 -22.77 13.40 5.19
C VAL A 162 -22.33 12.67 6.46
N HIS A 163 -22.32 13.36 7.60
CA HIS A 163 -21.93 12.78 8.88
C HIS A 163 -23.15 12.48 9.76
N PHE A 164 -23.14 11.35 10.46
CA PHE A 164 -24.23 10.87 11.31
C PHE A 164 -23.74 10.47 12.70
N ASP A 165 -24.57 10.73 13.72
CA ASP A 165 -24.34 10.27 15.11
C ASP A 165 -24.88 8.85 15.37
N ASP A 166 -25.51 8.21 14.39
CA ASP A 166 -25.98 6.83 14.43
C ASP A 166 -25.72 6.12 13.08
N LEU A 167 -25.19 4.91 13.14
CA LEU A 167 -24.84 4.13 11.95
C LEU A 167 -26.08 3.68 11.17
N LEU A 168 -27.14 3.26 11.87
CA LEU A 168 -28.37 2.84 11.20
C LEU A 168 -29.11 4.04 10.58
N ALA A 169 -29.00 5.23 11.15
CA ALA A 169 -29.48 6.47 10.55
C ALA A 169 -28.76 6.78 9.24
N ALA A 170 -27.45 6.55 9.17
CA ALA A 170 -26.71 6.65 7.91
C ALA A 170 -27.25 5.65 6.87
N ILE A 171 -27.44 4.39 7.22
CA ILE A 171 -27.98 3.38 6.29
C ILE A 171 -29.39 3.75 5.80
N ARG A 172 -30.27 4.23 6.70
CA ARG A 172 -31.62 4.70 6.32
C ARG A 172 -31.60 5.90 5.37
N ALA A 173 -30.56 6.73 5.42
CA ALA A 173 -30.42 7.90 4.56
C ALA A 173 -30.00 7.55 3.12
N VAL A 174 -29.60 6.31 2.83
CA VAL A 174 -29.20 5.89 1.47
C VAL A 174 -30.36 6.04 0.48
N THR A 175 -31.55 5.53 0.81
CA THR A 175 -32.73 5.60 -0.05
C THR A 175 -33.13 7.04 -0.44
N PRO A 176 -33.26 8.00 0.50
CA PRO A 176 -33.54 9.39 0.11
C PRO A 176 -32.40 10.01 -0.70
N ILE A 177 -31.12 9.70 -0.42
CA ILE A 177 -29.98 10.19 -1.20
C ILE A 177 -30.06 9.72 -2.67
N LEU A 178 -30.41 8.44 -2.91
CA LEU A 178 -30.47 7.88 -4.25
C LEU A 178 -31.50 8.56 -5.16
N ARG A 179 -32.52 9.23 -4.61
CA ARG A 179 -33.50 10.02 -5.38
C ARG A 179 -32.86 11.19 -6.12
N HIS A 180 -31.68 11.64 -5.68
CA HIS A 180 -30.91 12.70 -6.33
C HIS A 180 -29.97 12.18 -7.44
N GLN A 181 -30.03 10.88 -7.77
CA GLN A 181 -29.24 10.25 -8.84
C GLN A 181 -27.72 10.49 -8.73
N PRO A 182 -27.10 10.14 -7.58
CA PRO A 182 -25.65 10.22 -7.44
C PRO A 182 -24.95 9.19 -8.36
N SER A 183 -23.67 9.42 -8.66
CA SER A 183 -22.80 8.44 -9.33
C SER A 183 -22.24 7.39 -8.35
N ALA A 184 -22.21 7.70 -7.05
CA ALA A 184 -21.83 6.78 -5.98
C ALA A 184 -22.41 7.19 -4.62
N VAL A 185 -22.67 6.19 -3.76
CA VAL A 185 -22.95 6.37 -2.32
C VAL A 185 -22.20 5.30 -1.54
N GLU A 186 -21.21 5.73 -0.78
CA GLU A 186 -20.33 4.86 -0.02
C GLU A 186 -20.46 5.14 1.48
N ILE A 187 -20.36 4.11 2.32
CA ILE A 187 -20.40 4.27 3.78
C ILE A 187 -19.05 3.96 4.43
N MET A 188 -18.74 4.73 5.48
CA MET A 188 -17.61 4.53 6.37
C MET A 188 -18.08 4.67 7.81
N ASP A 189 -17.74 3.71 8.67
CA ASP A 189 -18.12 3.73 10.09
C ASP A 189 -17.13 4.51 10.97
N GLU A 190 -17.43 4.53 12.27
CA GLU A 190 -16.58 5.16 13.30
C GLU A 190 -15.18 4.55 13.38
N GLU A 191 -15.08 3.21 13.34
CA GLU A 191 -13.80 2.53 13.55
C GLU A 191 -12.84 2.78 12.38
N VAL A 192 -13.32 2.75 11.14
CA VAL A 192 -12.51 3.13 9.97
C VAL A 192 -12.03 4.57 10.09
N ALA A 193 -12.90 5.50 10.52
CA ALA A 193 -12.54 6.91 10.70
C ALA A 193 -11.48 7.09 11.80
N ASN A 194 -11.61 6.37 12.91
CA ASN A 194 -10.64 6.37 14.01
C ASN A 194 -9.30 5.79 13.60
N MET A 195 -9.29 4.70 12.83
CA MET A 195 -8.06 4.11 12.30
C MET A 195 -7.38 5.03 11.27
N ALA A 196 -8.15 5.68 10.40
CA ALA A 196 -7.64 6.63 9.43
C ALA A 196 -6.86 7.78 10.10
N ARG A 197 -7.39 8.33 11.20
CA ARG A 197 -6.74 9.39 12.00
C ARG A 197 -5.46 8.96 12.72
N LYS A 198 -5.26 7.65 12.93
CA LYS A 198 -4.09 7.09 13.61
C LYS A 198 -3.03 6.58 12.63
N ASN A 199 -3.39 6.36 11.36
CA ASN A 199 -2.47 5.81 10.38
C ASN A 199 -1.52 6.88 9.82
N LEU A 200 -0.23 6.54 9.74
CA LEU A 200 0.85 7.46 9.35
C LEU A 200 0.63 8.21 8.03
N SER A 201 0.11 7.52 6.99
CA SER A 201 -0.05 8.11 5.66
C SER A 201 -1.46 8.66 5.40
N ILE A 202 -2.45 8.20 6.17
CA ILE A 202 -3.86 8.56 5.96
C ILE A 202 -4.32 9.71 6.88
N ALA A 203 -3.74 9.84 8.08
CA ALA A 203 -4.15 10.87 9.04
C ALA A 203 -4.13 12.30 8.47
N PRO A 204 -3.12 12.71 7.66
CA PRO A 204 -3.12 14.05 7.04
C PRO A 204 -4.30 14.30 6.08
N LEU A 205 -4.93 13.25 5.57
CA LEU A 205 -6.03 13.33 4.59
C LEU A 205 -7.41 13.41 5.25
N CYS A 206 -7.48 13.33 6.58
CA CYS A 206 -8.74 13.23 7.34
C CYS A 206 -9.39 14.60 7.64
N GLY A 207 -8.94 15.69 7.01
CA GLY A 207 -9.41 17.06 7.31
C GLY A 207 -10.91 17.30 7.06
N PHE A 208 -11.56 16.45 6.27
CA PHE A 208 -13.01 16.51 6.01
C PHE A 208 -13.87 15.90 7.13
N ILE A 209 -13.28 15.16 8.08
CA ILE A 209 -14.02 14.44 9.12
C ILE A 209 -14.26 15.36 10.32
N LYS A 210 -15.51 15.79 10.52
CA LYS A 210 -15.91 16.67 11.65
C LYS A 210 -16.45 15.88 12.83
N GLY A 211 -15.89 16.10 14.02
CA GLY A 211 -16.33 15.43 15.25
C GLY A 211 -16.00 13.92 15.24
N ASN A 212 -16.83 13.09 15.86
CA ASN A 212 -16.67 11.63 15.89
C ASN A 212 -17.93 10.95 15.32
N PRO A 213 -18.10 10.98 13.98
CA PRO A 213 -19.28 10.40 13.35
C PRO A 213 -19.35 8.90 13.62
N LYS A 214 -20.56 8.40 13.92
CA LYS A 214 -20.84 6.96 13.99
C LYS A 214 -21.04 6.32 12.61
N GLY A 215 -21.35 7.15 11.61
CA GLY A 215 -21.36 6.76 10.21
C GLY A 215 -21.17 7.99 9.31
N MET A 216 -20.57 7.80 8.15
CA MET A 216 -20.43 8.79 7.10
C MET A 216 -20.88 8.23 5.77
N LEU A 217 -21.63 9.01 4.99
CA LEU A 217 -21.93 8.71 3.60
C LEU A 217 -21.15 9.65 2.67
N ILE A 218 -20.33 9.07 1.81
CA ILE A 218 -19.61 9.79 0.76
C ILE A 218 -20.44 9.68 -0.52
N VAL A 219 -20.99 10.79 -0.98
CA VAL A 219 -21.87 10.88 -2.14
C VAL A 219 -21.13 11.60 -3.27
N GLU A 220 -21.05 10.99 -4.44
CA GLU A 220 -20.46 11.60 -5.64
C GLU A 220 -21.54 11.94 -6.66
N PHE A 221 -21.39 13.09 -7.31
CA PHE A 221 -22.22 13.51 -8.43
C PHE A 221 -21.36 13.80 -9.63
N PHE A 222 -21.80 13.35 -10.80
CA PHE A 222 -21.28 13.77 -12.09
C PHE A 222 -22.12 14.90 -12.70
N GLY A 223 -21.43 15.75 -13.45
CA GLY A 223 -22.03 16.82 -14.25
C GLY A 223 -21.26 17.03 -15.54
N SER A 224 -21.96 17.54 -16.55
CA SER A 224 -21.34 18.04 -17.78
C SER A 224 -20.49 19.29 -17.51
N THR A 225 -20.86 20.07 -16.49
CA THR A 225 -20.10 21.19 -15.92
C THR A 225 -19.97 21.04 -14.40
N GLU A 226 -19.07 21.83 -13.79
CA GLU A 226 -18.92 21.89 -12.33
C GLU A 226 -20.17 22.45 -11.65
N GLU A 227 -20.81 23.45 -12.24
CA GLU A 227 -22.03 24.07 -11.72
C GLU A 227 -23.18 23.07 -11.65
N GLU A 228 -23.33 22.23 -12.67
CA GLU A 228 -24.36 21.18 -12.69
C GLU A 228 -24.12 20.16 -11.57
N ALA A 229 -22.89 19.64 -11.44
CA ALA A 229 -22.54 18.69 -10.39
C ALA A 229 -22.70 19.29 -8.99
N LYS A 230 -22.33 20.57 -8.83
CA LYS A 230 -22.45 21.30 -7.56
C LYS A 230 -23.91 21.57 -7.20
N SER A 231 -24.75 21.91 -8.18
CA SER A 231 -26.19 22.11 -7.99
C SER A 231 -26.88 20.84 -7.47
N LYS A 232 -26.54 19.67 -8.02
CA LYS A 232 -27.03 18.36 -7.53
C LYS A 232 -26.64 18.13 -6.06
N ALA A 233 -25.36 18.39 -5.73
CA ALA A 233 -24.87 18.26 -4.35
C ALA A 233 -25.56 19.23 -3.38
N SER A 234 -25.73 20.51 -3.76
CA SER A 234 -26.42 21.50 -2.93
C SER A 234 -27.88 21.14 -2.69
N THR A 235 -28.59 20.69 -3.74
CA THR A 235 -29.99 20.25 -3.62
C THR A 235 -30.12 19.09 -2.64
N LEU A 236 -29.20 18.12 -2.70
CA LEU A 236 -29.15 17.03 -1.71
C LEU A 236 -28.98 17.58 -0.29
N VAL A 237 -28.03 18.49 -0.07
CA VAL A 237 -27.75 19.04 1.27
C VAL A 237 -28.99 19.74 1.84
N GLU A 238 -29.67 20.56 1.04
CA GLU A 238 -30.90 21.24 1.46
C GLU A 238 -31.99 20.25 1.89
N ASP A 239 -32.19 19.17 1.13
CA ASP A 239 -33.22 18.19 1.43
C ASP A 239 -32.88 17.32 2.64
N LEU A 240 -31.61 16.97 2.84
CA LEU A 240 -31.14 16.29 4.05
C LEU A 240 -31.29 17.17 5.28
N GLN A 241 -31.00 18.48 5.18
CA GLN A 241 -31.21 19.43 6.27
C GLN A 241 -32.68 19.56 6.64
N LYS A 242 -33.59 19.68 5.66
CA LYS A 242 -35.05 19.70 5.90
C LYS A 242 -35.53 18.44 6.61
N GLN A 243 -34.99 17.27 6.24
CA GLN A 243 -35.32 15.98 6.84
C GLN A 243 -34.58 15.71 8.17
N LYS A 244 -33.68 16.60 8.59
CA LYS A 244 -32.81 16.43 9.77
C LYS A 244 -31.97 15.15 9.72
N LEU A 245 -31.47 14.81 8.53
CA LEU A 245 -30.62 13.65 8.29
C LEU A 245 -29.15 14.04 8.26
N GLY A 246 -28.42 13.63 9.30
CA GLY A 246 -27.01 13.97 9.51
C GLY A 246 -26.83 15.29 10.27
N TYR A 247 -25.59 15.60 10.65
CA TYR A 247 -25.23 16.81 11.39
C TYR A 247 -24.20 17.70 10.67
N HIS A 248 -23.55 17.18 9.62
CA HIS A 248 -22.54 17.91 8.85
C HIS A 248 -22.50 17.42 7.39
N TRP A 249 -22.44 18.34 6.42
CA TRP A 249 -22.58 18.06 4.99
C TRP A 249 -21.56 18.85 4.10
N PRO A 250 -20.24 18.70 4.29
CA PRO A 250 -19.25 19.39 3.46
C PRO A 250 -19.39 19.02 1.98
N ILE A 251 -19.50 20.04 1.14
CA ILE A 251 -19.38 19.94 -0.32
C ILE A 251 -17.91 20.18 -0.69
N ILE A 252 -17.33 19.25 -1.44
CA ILE A 252 -15.92 19.24 -1.79
C ILE A 252 -15.80 19.29 -3.32
N SER A 253 -15.43 20.45 -3.85
CA SER A 253 -15.22 20.68 -5.29
C SER A 253 -13.75 20.58 -5.72
N GLU A 254 -12.82 20.90 -4.82
CA GLU A 254 -11.38 20.91 -5.13
C GLU A 254 -10.87 19.49 -5.45
N PRO A 255 -10.33 19.22 -6.66
CA PRO A 255 -9.95 17.86 -7.07
C PRO A 255 -8.97 17.17 -6.12
N LYS A 256 -8.04 17.93 -5.53
CA LYS A 256 -7.07 17.42 -4.56
C LYS A 256 -7.79 16.88 -3.31
N LYS A 257 -8.70 17.66 -2.72
CA LYS A 257 -9.48 17.25 -1.54
C LYS A 257 -10.44 16.09 -1.84
N GLN A 258 -10.99 16.04 -3.05
CA GLN A 258 -11.78 14.88 -3.46
C GLN A 258 -10.94 13.61 -3.51
N ALA A 259 -9.70 13.69 -4.02
CA ALA A 259 -8.77 12.58 -4.03
C ALA A 259 -8.34 12.14 -2.61
N GLU A 260 -8.24 13.08 -1.66
CA GLU A 260 -8.00 12.78 -0.24
C GLU A 260 -9.14 11.94 0.35
N VAL A 261 -10.41 12.35 0.17
CA VAL A 261 -11.60 11.59 0.61
C VAL A 261 -11.61 10.18 0.03
N TRP A 262 -11.40 10.06 -1.29
CA TRP A 262 -11.37 8.77 -1.96
C TRP A 262 -10.21 7.90 -1.51
N THR A 263 -9.04 8.50 -1.23
CA THR A 263 -7.89 7.77 -0.68
C THR A 263 -8.21 7.20 0.70
N VAL A 264 -8.86 7.98 1.58
CA VAL A 264 -9.31 7.47 2.89
C VAL A 264 -10.29 6.30 2.71
N ARG A 265 -11.35 6.47 1.90
CA ARG A 265 -12.36 5.43 1.67
C ARG A 265 -11.79 4.15 1.05
N LYS A 266 -10.90 4.27 0.05
CA LYS A 266 -10.27 3.10 -0.61
C LYS A 266 -9.32 2.35 0.31
N ASN A 267 -8.71 3.03 1.29
CA ASN A 267 -7.84 2.40 2.29
C ASN A 267 -8.60 1.81 3.48
N GLY A 268 -9.91 2.05 3.61
CA GLY A 268 -10.73 1.59 4.74
C GLY A 268 -10.54 0.11 5.09
N LEU A 269 -10.58 -0.78 4.08
CA LEU A 269 -10.30 -2.21 4.26
C LEU A 269 -8.96 -2.47 4.95
N GLY A 270 -7.90 -1.87 4.42
CA GLY A 270 -6.56 -2.10 4.93
C GLY A 270 -6.32 -1.51 6.31
N LEU A 271 -7.01 -0.41 6.62
CA LEU A 271 -6.98 0.26 7.93
C LEU A 271 -7.61 -0.62 9.01
N MET A 272 -8.80 -1.19 8.78
CA MET A 272 -9.45 -2.11 9.74
C MET A 272 -8.61 -3.35 9.97
N LEU A 273 -7.99 -3.91 8.92
CA LEU A 273 -7.12 -5.07 9.07
C LEU A 273 -5.80 -4.76 9.79
N GLY A 274 -5.50 -3.47 9.99
CA GLY A 274 -4.38 -2.96 10.79
C GLY A 274 -4.61 -2.99 12.31
N ILE A 275 -5.76 -3.48 12.80
CA ILE A 275 -5.99 -3.71 14.23
C ILE A 275 -4.89 -4.60 14.80
N LYS A 276 -4.26 -4.19 15.91
CA LYS A 276 -3.15 -4.93 16.54
C LYS A 276 -3.68 -6.13 17.34
N GLY A 277 -2.96 -7.25 17.31
CA GLY A 277 -3.31 -8.48 18.05
C GLY A 277 -3.93 -9.59 17.22
N ASP A 278 -4.40 -10.64 17.92
CA ASP A 278 -4.89 -11.87 17.30
C ASP A 278 -6.32 -11.75 16.77
N ARG A 279 -7.14 -10.88 17.38
CA ARG A 279 -8.50 -10.62 16.93
C ARG A 279 -8.46 -9.67 15.73
N LYS A 280 -9.05 -10.10 14.61
CA LYS A 280 -9.06 -9.38 13.33
C LYS A 280 -10.48 -9.35 12.75
N PRO A 281 -10.84 -8.31 11.97
CA PRO A 281 -12.09 -8.29 11.22
C PRO A 281 -12.03 -9.29 10.05
N VAL A 282 -12.71 -10.44 10.19
CA VAL A 282 -12.60 -11.57 9.26
C VAL A 282 -13.60 -11.42 8.10
N PRO A 283 -13.18 -11.60 6.83
CA PRO A 283 -14.08 -11.58 5.67
C PRO A 283 -14.75 -12.94 5.45
N PHE A 284 -15.99 -13.10 5.91
CA PHE A 284 -16.78 -14.28 5.60
C PHE A 284 -18.27 -14.03 5.32
N ILE A 285 -18.81 -12.85 5.66
CA ILE A 285 -20.19 -12.42 5.35
C ILE A 285 -20.24 -11.05 4.64
N GLU A 286 -19.08 -10.48 4.35
CA GLU A 286 -18.91 -9.07 4.00
C GLU A 286 -19.36 -8.73 2.58
N ASP A 287 -19.67 -9.70 1.73
CA ASP A 287 -19.99 -9.44 0.32
C ASP A 287 -21.48 -9.60 0.02
N SER A 288 -22.31 -9.43 1.05
CA SER A 288 -23.74 -9.66 0.94
C SER A 288 -24.45 -8.42 0.39
N ALA A 289 -25.23 -8.60 -0.68
CA ALA A 289 -26.10 -7.60 -1.26
C ALA A 289 -27.57 -7.96 -1.01
N VAL A 290 -28.37 -7.00 -0.51
CA VAL A 290 -29.82 -7.15 -0.28
C VAL A 290 -30.59 -5.97 -0.88
N PRO A 291 -31.90 -6.10 -1.13
CA PRO A 291 -32.71 -4.97 -1.54
C PRO A 291 -32.61 -3.78 -0.55
N LEU A 292 -32.61 -2.56 -1.09
CA LEU A 292 -32.34 -1.34 -0.31
C LEU A 292 -33.39 -1.05 0.76
N ASP A 293 -34.65 -1.45 0.52
CA ASP A 293 -35.78 -1.27 1.43
C ASP A 293 -35.65 -2.09 2.72
N VAL A 294 -34.98 -3.24 2.67
CA VAL A 294 -34.74 -4.12 3.82
C VAL A 294 -33.32 -3.98 4.40
N LEU A 295 -32.46 -3.16 3.78
CA LEU A 295 -31.06 -3.01 4.16
C LEU A 295 -30.86 -2.61 5.64
N PRO A 296 -31.57 -1.59 6.20
CA PRO A 296 -31.41 -1.25 7.61
C PRO A 296 -31.80 -2.40 8.56
N GLU A 297 -32.83 -3.19 8.18
CA GLU A 297 -33.32 -4.32 8.97
C GLU A 297 -32.30 -5.47 8.95
N TYR A 298 -31.75 -5.78 7.77
CA TYR A 298 -30.68 -6.77 7.59
C TYR A 298 -29.46 -6.46 8.45
N VAL A 299 -28.93 -5.23 8.33
CA VAL A 299 -27.76 -4.81 9.11
C VAL A 299 -28.08 -4.80 10.62
N GLY A 300 -29.25 -4.28 11.01
CA GLY A 300 -29.67 -4.24 12.40
C GLY A 300 -29.74 -5.63 13.05
N GLN A 301 -30.25 -6.63 12.33
CA GLN A 301 -30.33 -8.00 12.83
C GLN A 301 -28.97 -8.66 13.00
N ILE A 302 -28.03 -8.44 12.07
CA ILE A 302 -26.67 -8.98 12.20
C ILE A 302 -25.93 -8.31 13.36
N LEU A 303 -25.99 -6.98 13.45
CA LEU A 303 -25.37 -6.24 14.57
C LEU A 303 -25.93 -6.70 15.91
N LYS A 304 -27.24 -6.97 16.00
CA LYS A 304 -27.84 -7.55 17.20
C LYS A 304 -27.29 -8.95 17.49
N TYR A 305 -27.27 -9.82 16.48
CA TYR A 305 -26.82 -11.22 16.62
C TYR A 305 -25.38 -11.33 17.12
N CYS A 306 -24.48 -10.47 16.62
CA CYS A 306 -23.09 -10.39 17.07
C CYS A 306 -22.98 -9.78 18.48
N ARG A 307 -23.75 -8.71 18.77
CA ARG A 307 -23.73 -8.05 20.09
C ARG A 307 -24.19 -8.97 21.22
N ASP A 308 -25.23 -9.78 20.99
CA ASP A 308 -25.72 -10.77 21.95
C ASP A 308 -24.65 -11.84 22.28
N ARG A 309 -23.58 -11.93 21.47
CA ARG A 309 -22.43 -12.84 21.65
C ARG A 309 -21.13 -12.12 22.00
N GLU A 310 -21.22 -10.81 22.30
CA GLU A 310 -20.06 -9.96 22.62
C GLU A 310 -19.02 -9.86 21.49
N ILE A 311 -19.48 -9.97 20.23
CA ILE A 311 -18.62 -9.88 19.04
C ILE A 311 -18.72 -8.48 18.46
N VAL A 312 -17.59 -7.78 18.42
CA VAL A 312 -17.44 -6.49 17.75
C VAL A 312 -17.50 -6.68 16.24
N VAL A 313 -18.08 -5.72 15.54
CA VAL A 313 -18.27 -5.74 14.10
C VAL A 313 -17.79 -4.41 13.52
N ASP A 314 -16.94 -4.49 12.52
CA ASP A 314 -16.51 -3.35 11.71
C ASP A 314 -17.26 -3.34 10.38
N MET A 315 -17.50 -2.16 9.81
CA MET A 315 -18.30 -2.03 8.59
C MET A 315 -17.84 -0.91 7.65
N TYR A 316 -17.82 -1.24 6.36
CA TYR A 316 -17.63 -0.29 5.26
C TYR A 316 -18.40 -0.79 4.04
N ALA A 317 -18.82 0.05 3.09
CA ALA A 317 -19.64 -0.49 2.00
C ALA A 317 -19.91 0.38 0.78
N HIS A 318 -20.45 -0.29 -0.24
CA HIS A 318 -21.17 0.22 -1.41
C HIS A 318 -22.66 0.38 -1.10
N ALA A 319 -23.00 1.39 -0.30
CA ALA A 319 -24.35 1.56 0.21
C ALA A 319 -25.40 1.77 -0.90
N SER A 320 -25.02 2.39 -2.02
CA SER A 320 -25.91 2.68 -3.16
C SER A 320 -26.59 1.47 -3.81
N VAL A 321 -26.04 0.27 -3.62
CA VAL A 321 -26.49 -0.98 -4.28
C VAL A 321 -26.94 -2.04 -3.29
N GLY A 322 -27.07 -1.68 -2.01
CA GLY A 322 -27.51 -2.61 -0.97
C GLY A 322 -26.47 -3.66 -0.57
N GLU A 323 -25.22 -3.48 -0.96
CA GLU A 323 -24.11 -4.33 -0.57
C GLU A 323 -23.37 -3.73 0.62
N ILE A 324 -23.18 -4.51 1.70
CA ILE A 324 -22.51 -4.06 2.92
C ILE A 324 -21.40 -5.01 3.36
N HIS A 325 -20.19 -4.47 3.53
CA HIS A 325 -19.07 -5.21 4.10
C HIS A 325 -19.07 -5.19 5.61
N ILE A 326 -19.82 -6.12 6.18
CA ILE A 326 -19.86 -6.44 7.61
C ILE A 326 -18.74 -7.43 7.95
N ARG A 327 -17.87 -7.10 8.91
CA ARG A 327 -16.76 -7.96 9.33
C ARG A 327 -16.72 -8.14 10.84
N PRO A 328 -17.12 -9.32 11.34
CA PRO A 328 -16.96 -9.69 12.74
C PRO A 328 -15.47 -9.80 13.14
N VAL A 329 -15.13 -9.30 14.32
CA VAL A 329 -13.78 -9.29 14.87
C VAL A 329 -13.53 -10.57 15.68
N LEU A 330 -12.81 -11.53 15.07
CA LEU A 330 -12.62 -12.88 15.58
C LEU A 330 -11.13 -13.26 15.62
N ASN A 331 -10.76 -14.23 16.46
CA ASN A 331 -9.46 -14.89 16.48
C ASN A 331 -9.58 -16.31 15.94
N LEU A 332 -9.26 -16.52 14.66
CA LEU A 332 -9.37 -17.84 14.01
C LEU A 332 -8.36 -18.88 14.51
N LYS A 333 -7.48 -18.54 15.46
CA LYS A 333 -6.64 -19.50 16.18
C LYS A 333 -7.41 -20.23 17.29
N ASP A 334 -8.57 -19.70 17.68
CA ASP A 334 -9.44 -20.23 18.73
C ASP A 334 -10.64 -20.97 18.11
N GLN A 335 -10.90 -22.20 18.58
CA GLN A 335 -12.01 -23.01 18.08
C GLN A 335 -13.38 -22.38 18.33
N ARG A 336 -13.57 -21.70 19.47
CA ARG A 336 -14.83 -21.02 19.80
C ARG A 336 -15.14 -19.92 18.78
N ASP A 337 -14.12 -19.15 18.38
CA ASP A 337 -14.30 -18.09 17.38
C ASP A 337 -14.48 -18.65 15.96
N ILE A 338 -13.92 -19.83 15.64
CA ILE A 338 -14.23 -20.55 14.40
C ILE A 338 -15.70 -21.02 14.39
N ASP A 339 -16.20 -21.51 15.53
CA ASP A 339 -17.60 -21.94 15.64
C ASP A 339 -18.55 -20.73 15.54
N HIS A 340 -18.21 -19.60 16.18
CA HIS A 340 -18.93 -18.34 15.97
C HIS A 340 -18.92 -17.88 14.51
N MET A 341 -17.80 -18.02 13.79
CA MET A 341 -17.72 -17.70 12.36
C MET A 341 -18.76 -18.50 11.56
N LYS A 342 -18.87 -19.81 11.80
CA LYS A 342 -19.85 -20.68 11.13
C LYS A 342 -21.30 -20.30 11.46
N ASP A 343 -21.59 -20.07 12.74
CA ASP A 343 -22.92 -19.68 13.21
C ASP A 343 -23.38 -18.35 12.60
N ILE A 344 -22.48 -17.36 12.58
CA ILE A 344 -22.75 -16.05 11.99
C ILE A 344 -22.94 -16.18 10.47
N ALA A 345 -22.11 -16.98 9.78
CA ALA A 345 -22.25 -17.20 8.35
C ALA A 345 -23.63 -17.80 8.01
N GLY A 346 -24.03 -18.87 8.72
CA GLY A 346 -25.33 -19.49 8.54
C GLY A 346 -26.50 -18.53 8.78
N TYR A 347 -26.43 -17.75 9.86
CA TYR A 347 -27.45 -16.75 10.18
C TYR A 347 -27.54 -15.63 9.13
N ALA A 348 -26.41 -15.03 8.77
CA ALA A 348 -26.36 -13.93 7.81
C ALA A 348 -26.80 -14.38 6.41
N HIS A 349 -26.29 -15.50 5.91
CA HIS A 349 -26.68 -16.04 4.61
C HIS A 349 -28.17 -16.46 4.58
N GLY A 350 -28.70 -16.95 5.70
CA GLY A 350 -30.13 -17.22 5.87
C GLY A 350 -30.98 -15.96 5.72
N LEU A 351 -30.55 -14.84 6.31
CA LEU A 351 -31.21 -13.54 6.14
C LEU A 351 -31.12 -13.04 4.69
N VAL A 352 -29.97 -13.15 4.05
CA VAL A 352 -29.79 -12.78 2.63
C VAL A 352 -30.79 -13.54 1.75
N LYS A 353 -30.90 -14.86 1.94
CA LYS A 353 -31.88 -15.68 1.21
C LYS A 353 -33.32 -15.25 1.49
N LYS A 354 -33.67 -15.00 2.77
CA LYS A 354 -35.00 -14.50 3.16
C LYS A 354 -35.36 -13.20 2.46
N TYR A 355 -34.40 -12.29 2.32
CA TYR A 355 -34.59 -10.99 1.68
C TYR A 355 -34.42 -11.00 0.15
N GLY A 356 -34.17 -12.16 -0.47
CA GLY A 356 -33.99 -12.27 -1.92
C GLY A 356 -32.71 -11.62 -2.44
N GLY A 357 -31.65 -11.59 -1.61
CA GLY A 357 -30.38 -10.93 -1.91
C GLY A 357 -29.37 -11.78 -2.70
N SER A 358 -28.09 -11.55 -2.47
CA SER A 358 -26.94 -12.32 -2.96
C SER A 358 -25.90 -12.37 -1.84
N ILE A 359 -25.36 -13.53 -1.52
CA ILE A 359 -24.27 -13.70 -0.54
C ILE A 359 -22.90 -13.29 -1.13
N SER A 360 -22.87 -13.11 -2.45
CA SER A 360 -21.71 -12.64 -3.22
C SER A 360 -22.14 -11.53 -4.18
N GLY A 361 -21.79 -10.29 -3.87
CA GLY A 361 -22.14 -9.07 -4.59
C GLY A 361 -21.07 -8.66 -5.61
N GLU A 362 -19.78 -8.77 -5.25
CA GLU A 362 -18.66 -8.40 -6.13
C GLU A 362 -17.37 -9.23 -5.96
N HIS A 363 -17.21 -9.99 -4.86
CA HIS A 363 -15.97 -10.69 -4.54
C HIS A 363 -15.84 -12.06 -5.21
N GLY A 364 -16.94 -12.67 -5.64
CA GLY A 364 -17.00 -14.08 -6.04
C GLY A 364 -17.25 -15.00 -4.84
N ASP A 365 -17.63 -16.24 -5.12
CA ASP A 365 -17.95 -17.22 -4.09
C ASP A 365 -16.69 -17.73 -3.39
N GLY A 366 -15.68 -18.09 -4.19
CA GLY A 366 -14.45 -18.71 -3.74
C GLY A 366 -14.72 -19.93 -2.86
N ARG A 367 -13.75 -20.30 -2.03
CA ARG A 367 -13.91 -21.41 -1.06
C ARG A 367 -14.81 -21.04 0.12
N ILE A 368 -15.02 -19.75 0.35
CA ILE A 368 -15.70 -19.23 1.54
C ILE A 368 -17.22 -19.34 1.40
N ARG A 369 -17.78 -19.03 0.22
CA ARG A 369 -19.23 -18.98 0.00
C ARG A 369 -19.77 -20.16 -0.80
N SER A 370 -18.93 -20.85 -1.56
CA SER A 370 -19.34 -22.04 -2.32
C SER A 370 -20.15 -23.06 -1.50
N PRO A 371 -19.82 -23.34 -0.22
CA PRO A 371 -20.59 -24.29 0.61
C PRO A 371 -22.07 -23.93 0.79
N PHE A 372 -22.47 -22.69 0.53
CA PHE A 372 -23.83 -22.19 0.71
C PHE A 372 -24.63 -22.11 -0.60
N LEU A 373 -24.02 -22.38 -1.75
CA LEU A 373 -24.66 -22.19 -3.06
C LEU A 373 -25.84 -23.13 -3.28
N GLU A 374 -25.74 -24.40 -2.87
CA GLU A 374 -26.86 -25.35 -2.98
C GLU A 374 -28.05 -24.91 -2.13
N MET A 375 -27.80 -24.42 -0.91
CA MET A 375 -28.85 -23.84 -0.07
C MET A 375 -29.54 -22.68 -0.80
N TYR A 376 -28.81 -21.88 -1.58
CA TYR A 376 -29.34 -20.70 -2.23
C TYR A 376 -30.14 -21.02 -3.49
N PHE A 377 -29.55 -21.79 -4.40
CA PHE A 377 -30.10 -22.09 -5.73
C PHE A 377 -30.98 -23.35 -5.77
N GLY A 378 -30.93 -24.17 -4.73
CA GLY A 378 -31.55 -25.49 -4.71
C GLY A 378 -30.74 -26.54 -5.46
N SER A 379 -31.02 -27.80 -5.16
CA SER A 379 -30.27 -28.95 -5.71
C SER A 379 -30.35 -29.06 -7.24
N GLY A 380 -31.45 -28.65 -7.86
CA GLY A 380 -31.62 -28.67 -9.31
C GLY A 380 -30.60 -27.80 -10.04
N ILE A 381 -30.53 -26.51 -9.68
CA ILE A 381 -29.58 -25.57 -10.27
C ILE A 381 -28.15 -25.87 -9.84
N TYR A 382 -27.93 -26.27 -8.59
CA TYR A 382 -26.60 -26.68 -8.15
C TYR A 382 -26.06 -27.88 -8.95
N ASN A 383 -26.91 -28.86 -9.28
CA ASN A 383 -26.57 -29.94 -10.19
C ASN A 383 -26.26 -29.43 -11.61
N ALA A 384 -27.00 -28.44 -12.11
CA ALA A 384 -26.67 -27.81 -13.39
C ALA A 384 -25.28 -27.15 -13.36
N PHE A 385 -24.87 -26.54 -12.24
CA PHE A 385 -23.49 -26.06 -12.09
C PHE A 385 -22.47 -27.19 -12.18
N ARG A 386 -22.72 -28.34 -11.55
CA ARG A 386 -21.82 -29.51 -11.65
C ARG A 386 -21.73 -30.05 -13.06
N GLU A 387 -22.86 -30.11 -13.78
CA GLU A 387 -22.90 -30.50 -15.19
C GLU A 387 -22.07 -29.53 -16.05
N VAL A 388 -22.17 -28.22 -15.83
CA VAL A 388 -21.35 -27.20 -16.52
C VAL A 388 -19.86 -27.35 -16.20
N LYS A 389 -19.50 -27.49 -14.91
CA LYS A 389 -18.10 -27.68 -14.49
C LYS A 389 -17.50 -28.88 -15.21
N LYS A 390 -18.18 -30.03 -15.19
CA LYS A 390 -17.74 -31.27 -15.85
C LYS A 390 -17.64 -31.12 -17.37
N LEU A 391 -18.54 -30.34 -17.98
CA LEU A 391 -18.54 -30.09 -19.42
C LEU A 391 -17.27 -29.34 -19.86
N PHE A 392 -16.84 -28.33 -19.11
CA PHE A 392 -15.65 -27.53 -19.44
C PHE A 392 -14.35 -28.17 -18.93
N ASP A 393 -14.40 -28.82 -17.77
CA ASP A 393 -13.23 -29.38 -17.09
C ASP A 393 -13.52 -30.79 -16.54
N PRO A 394 -13.55 -31.81 -17.41
CA PRO A 394 -13.93 -33.17 -17.03
C PRO A 394 -12.93 -33.85 -16.07
N ALA A 395 -11.69 -33.36 -16.02
CA ALA A 395 -10.62 -33.88 -15.15
C ALA A 395 -10.49 -33.12 -13.82
N ASP A 396 -11.33 -32.10 -13.59
CA ASP A 396 -11.34 -31.26 -12.39
C ASP A 396 -9.98 -30.63 -12.04
N LEU A 397 -9.27 -30.11 -13.04
CA LEU A 397 -7.96 -29.47 -12.89
C LEU A 397 -8.06 -27.96 -12.62
N MET A 398 -9.17 -27.33 -12.98
CA MET A 398 -9.37 -25.89 -12.97
C MET A 398 -10.03 -25.44 -11.66
N ASN A 399 -9.21 -24.99 -10.70
CA ASN A 399 -9.63 -24.44 -9.39
C ASN A 399 -10.69 -25.30 -8.66
N PRO A 400 -10.38 -26.58 -8.34
CA PRO A 400 -11.32 -27.49 -7.70
C PRO A 400 -11.80 -27.00 -6.34
N GLY A 401 -13.04 -27.39 -5.99
CA GLY A 401 -13.73 -27.01 -4.75
C GLY A 401 -14.22 -25.56 -4.70
N VAL A 402 -14.37 -24.90 -5.86
CA VAL A 402 -14.94 -23.56 -6.01
C VAL A 402 -16.16 -23.64 -6.93
N ILE A 403 -17.23 -22.94 -6.53
CA ILE A 403 -18.61 -22.97 -7.06
C ILE A 403 -19.31 -24.33 -6.88
N VAL A 404 -18.62 -25.43 -7.16
CA VAL A 404 -19.15 -26.79 -7.01
C VAL A 404 -18.24 -27.67 -6.17
N ASP A 405 -18.87 -28.66 -5.55
CA ASP A 405 -18.26 -29.68 -4.68
C ASP A 405 -17.21 -29.08 -3.68
N PRO A 406 -17.58 -28.04 -2.91
CA PRO A 406 -16.65 -27.34 -2.05
C PRO A 406 -16.40 -28.07 -0.73
N GLU A 407 -15.21 -27.87 -0.17
CA GLU A 407 -14.94 -28.19 1.23
C GLU A 407 -15.68 -27.23 2.18
N PRO A 408 -15.94 -27.62 3.44
CA PRO A 408 -16.50 -26.73 4.46
C PRO A 408 -15.72 -25.42 4.62
N ILE A 409 -16.42 -24.36 5.04
CA ILE A 409 -15.86 -22.99 5.19
C ILE A 409 -14.61 -22.93 6.11
N ASP A 410 -14.49 -23.84 7.07
CA ASP A 410 -13.39 -23.90 8.05
C ASP A 410 -12.26 -24.87 7.66
N HIS A 411 -12.30 -25.49 6.47
CA HIS A 411 -11.29 -26.47 6.04
C HIS A 411 -9.91 -25.82 5.76
N ASN A 412 -9.89 -24.72 4.99
CA ASN A 412 -8.66 -24.10 4.47
C ASN A 412 -8.29 -22.78 5.18
N LEU A 413 -8.46 -22.73 6.50
CA LEU A 413 -8.17 -21.52 7.27
C LEU A 413 -6.68 -21.15 7.23
N ARG A 414 -6.40 -19.87 6.93
CA ARG A 414 -5.03 -19.33 7.01
C ARG A 414 -4.42 -19.46 8.41
N TYR A 415 -5.27 -19.21 9.41
CA TYR A 415 -5.00 -19.44 10.83
C TYR A 415 -6.14 -20.34 11.30
N GLY A 416 -5.85 -21.61 11.59
CA GLY A 416 -6.82 -22.56 12.13
C GLY A 416 -6.50 -22.94 13.56
N SER A 417 -7.32 -23.80 14.17
CA SER A 417 -7.15 -24.25 15.56
C SER A 417 -5.88 -25.06 15.83
N ALA A 418 -5.19 -25.55 14.79
CA ALA A 418 -3.86 -26.16 14.88
C ALA A 418 -2.71 -25.14 14.80
N TYR A 419 -2.97 -23.91 14.33
CA TYR A 419 -1.97 -22.87 14.21
C TYR A 419 -1.57 -22.36 15.59
N ARG A 420 -0.26 -22.29 15.86
CA ARG A 420 0.30 -21.77 17.10
C ARG A 420 1.23 -20.61 16.78
N THR A 421 1.00 -19.48 17.44
CA THR A 421 1.89 -18.33 17.36
C THR A 421 3.09 -18.59 18.28
N PRO A 422 4.31 -18.76 17.74
CA PRO A 422 5.48 -19.06 18.57
C PRO A 422 5.92 -17.82 19.33
N VAL A 423 6.33 -18.00 20.59
CA VAL A 423 7.05 -16.96 21.35
C VAL A 423 8.54 -17.12 21.02
N LEU A 424 9.08 -16.16 20.28
CA LEU A 424 10.46 -16.21 19.79
C LEU A 424 11.32 -15.18 20.51
N PRO A 425 12.53 -15.53 20.97
CA PRO A 425 13.44 -14.55 21.56
C PRO A 425 13.87 -13.56 20.48
N THR A 426 13.59 -12.27 20.65
CA THR A 426 13.94 -11.22 19.69
C THR A 426 14.85 -10.16 20.29
N VAL A 427 15.51 -9.38 19.43
CA VAL A 427 16.30 -8.22 19.86
C VAL A 427 15.44 -6.96 19.86
N TYR A 428 14.59 -6.78 18.86
CA TYR A 428 13.51 -5.79 18.92
C TYR A 428 12.48 -6.18 19.97
N HIS A 429 11.87 -5.18 20.60
CA HIS A 429 10.78 -5.38 21.56
C HIS A 429 9.42 -5.55 20.88
N TYR A 430 9.22 -5.01 19.67
CA TYR A 430 7.91 -5.02 18.99
C TYR A 430 6.80 -4.45 19.89
N ARG A 431 7.09 -3.38 20.65
CA ARG A 431 6.16 -2.86 21.68
C ARG A 431 4.76 -2.56 21.13
N GLU A 432 4.71 -2.12 19.88
CA GLU A 432 3.47 -1.81 19.19
C GLU A 432 2.73 -3.03 18.66
N GLU A 433 3.44 -4.03 18.16
CA GLU A 433 2.86 -5.26 17.59
C GLU A 433 2.73 -6.39 18.62
N MET A 434 3.16 -6.15 19.87
CA MET A 434 3.33 -7.08 20.99
C MET A 434 4.50 -8.05 20.84
N ASP A 435 4.68 -8.69 19.69
CA ASP A 435 5.79 -9.60 19.43
C ASP A 435 6.08 -9.75 17.93
N PHE A 436 7.18 -10.46 17.63
CA PHE A 436 7.61 -10.73 16.26
C PHE A 436 6.58 -11.48 15.41
N ALA A 437 5.92 -12.49 15.98
CA ALA A 437 5.00 -13.32 15.24
C ALA A 437 3.72 -12.54 14.89
N ARG A 438 3.19 -11.75 15.82
CA ARG A 438 2.08 -10.82 15.56
C ARG A 438 2.46 -9.72 14.59
N ALA A 439 3.70 -9.22 14.61
CA ALA A 439 4.21 -8.30 13.61
C ALA A 439 4.24 -8.92 12.19
N VAL A 440 4.59 -10.20 12.07
CA VAL A 440 4.51 -10.97 10.79
C VAL A 440 3.05 -11.13 10.35
N GLU A 441 2.16 -11.43 11.28
CA GLU A 441 0.74 -11.69 11.04
C GLU A 441 -0.09 -10.43 10.72
N MET A 442 0.49 -9.23 10.89
CA MET A 442 -0.10 -7.97 10.41
C MET A 442 -0.38 -7.99 8.90
N CYS A 443 0.35 -8.80 8.12
CA CYS A 443 0.02 -8.97 6.70
C CYS A 443 -1.27 -9.78 6.53
N ASN A 444 -2.35 -9.11 6.15
CA ASN A 444 -3.65 -9.73 5.86
C ASN A 444 -3.78 -10.33 4.43
N GLY A 445 -2.79 -10.13 3.56
CA GLY A 445 -2.81 -10.69 2.21
C GLY A 445 -3.44 -9.81 1.11
N VAL A 446 -3.84 -8.56 1.43
CA VAL A 446 -4.52 -7.62 0.51
C VAL A 446 -3.77 -7.34 -0.79
N GLY A 447 -2.44 -7.48 -0.81
CA GLY A 447 -1.63 -7.43 -2.03
C GLY A 447 -1.32 -6.02 -2.56
N VAL A 448 -1.53 -4.95 -1.77
CA VAL A 448 -1.15 -3.55 -2.15
C VAL A 448 0.32 -3.45 -2.59
N CYS A 449 1.19 -4.31 -2.06
CA CYS A 449 2.59 -4.43 -2.47
C CYS A 449 2.82 -4.85 -3.93
N ARG A 450 1.75 -5.16 -4.68
CA ARG A 450 1.80 -5.53 -6.10
C ARG A 450 1.45 -4.39 -7.06
N GLN A 451 1.14 -3.20 -6.56
CA GLN A 451 0.86 -2.03 -7.39
C GLN A 451 2.13 -1.55 -8.12
N ASN A 452 1.95 -0.98 -9.32
CA ASN A 452 3.09 -0.66 -10.20
C ASN A 452 3.19 0.80 -10.62
N LEU A 453 2.14 1.61 -10.49
CA LEU A 453 2.16 2.97 -11.01
C LEU A 453 2.69 3.99 -10.00
N THR A 454 2.38 3.82 -8.72
CA THR A 454 2.63 4.82 -7.68
C THR A 454 3.29 4.22 -6.44
N GLY A 455 3.69 5.07 -5.50
CA GLY A 455 4.21 4.67 -4.19
C GLY A 455 5.67 4.19 -4.20
N THR A 456 6.18 3.86 -3.01
CA THR A 456 7.54 3.35 -2.77
C THR A 456 7.56 1.82 -2.70
N MET A 457 6.51 1.20 -2.16
CA MET A 457 6.37 -0.25 -1.99
C MET A 457 5.89 -0.94 -3.28
N CYS A 458 6.44 -2.09 -3.71
CA CYS A 458 7.63 -2.81 -3.26
C CYS A 458 8.64 -2.85 -4.42
N PRO A 459 9.84 -2.24 -4.30
CA PRO A 459 10.70 -1.97 -5.46
C PRO A 459 11.21 -3.26 -6.11
N SER A 460 11.55 -4.28 -5.31
CA SER A 460 11.96 -5.58 -5.83
C SER A 460 10.85 -6.28 -6.60
N TYR A 461 9.61 -6.31 -6.08
CA TYR A 461 8.48 -6.90 -6.81
C TYR A 461 8.23 -6.17 -8.13
N ARG A 462 8.27 -4.84 -8.15
CA ARG A 462 8.07 -4.07 -9.40
C ARG A 462 9.13 -4.42 -10.45
N ALA A 463 10.35 -4.69 -9.99
CA ALA A 463 11.45 -5.12 -10.84
C ALA A 463 11.35 -6.60 -11.27
N THR A 464 10.95 -7.52 -10.39
CA THR A 464 10.95 -8.97 -10.68
C THR A 464 9.62 -9.50 -11.22
N ARG A 465 8.51 -8.91 -10.76
CA ARG A 465 7.12 -9.38 -10.88
C ARG A 465 6.81 -10.70 -10.15
N ASP A 466 7.80 -11.30 -9.50
CA ASP A 466 7.62 -12.47 -8.64
C ASP A 466 7.03 -12.16 -7.27
N GLU A 467 5.99 -12.93 -6.89
CA GLU A 467 5.22 -12.75 -5.65
C GLU A 467 6.08 -12.83 -4.38
N GLU A 468 7.09 -13.70 -4.34
CA GLU A 468 7.97 -13.87 -3.18
C GLU A 468 8.76 -12.60 -2.85
N HIS A 469 9.02 -11.76 -3.86
CA HIS A 469 9.71 -10.48 -3.71
C HIS A 469 8.76 -9.31 -3.38
N SER A 470 7.49 -9.60 -3.10
CA SER A 470 6.54 -8.63 -2.55
C SER A 470 6.53 -8.65 -1.02
N THR A 471 6.03 -7.60 -0.37
CA THR A 471 5.86 -7.57 1.10
C THR A 471 5.01 -8.74 1.59
N ARG A 472 3.93 -9.07 0.87
CA ARG A 472 3.02 -10.18 1.19
C ARG A 472 3.72 -11.54 1.03
N GLY A 473 4.50 -11.72 -0.02
CA GLY A 473 5.29 -12.94 -0.22
C GLY A 473 6.26 -13.18 0.92
N ARG A 474 7.04 -12.16 1.29
CA ARG A 474 8.04 -12.25 2.37
C ARG A 474 7.45 -12.47 3.76
N THR A 475 6.34 -11.79 4.08
CA THR A 475 5.65 -12.00 5.35
C THR A 475 5.00 -13.38 5.42
N ASN A 476 4.45 -13.90 4.33
CA ASN A 476 3.99 -15.29 4.30
C ASN A 476 5.15 -16.28 4.42
N ALA A 477 6.30 -16.03 3.80
CA ALA A 477 7.49 -16.87 3.98
C ALA A 477 7.94 -16.90 5.44
N LEU A 478 7.96 -15.75 6.14
CA LEU A 478 8.21 -15.68 7.58
C LEU A 478 7.19 -16.48 8.40
N ARG A 479 5.89 -16.34 8.08
CA ARG A 479 4.82 -17.08 8.75
C ARG A 479 4.98 -18.59 8.58
N LEU A 480 5.27 -19.04 7.36
CA LEU A 480 5.51 -20.46 7.07
C LEU A 480 6.77 -20.95 7.79
N ALA A 481 7.84 -20.16 7.81
CA ALA A 481 9.09 -20.47 8.49
C ALA A 481 8.93 -20.59 10.01
N MET A 482 8.23 -19.63 10.66
CA MET A 482 8.03 -19.65 12.12
C MET A 482 7.08 -20.75 12.58
N THR A 483 6.29 -21.33 11.68
CA THR A 483 5.35 -22.42 11.98
C THR A 483 5.80 -23.79 11.45
N GLY A 484 7.05 -23.90 10.97
CA GLY A 484 7.63 -25.16 10.48
C GLY A 484 7.14 -25.62 9.10
N GLN A 485 6.27 -24.85 8.44
CA GLN A 485 5.76 -25.16 7.10
C GLN A 485 6.78 -24.94 5.98
N LEU A 486 7.90 -24.25 6.26
CA LEU A 486 9.02 -24.07 5.33
C LEU A 486 10.15 -25.11 5.52
N GLY A 487 9.89 -26.16 6.28
CA GLY A 487 10.87 -27.19 6.64
C GLY A 487 11.53 -26.95 8.00
N PRO A 488 12.41 -27.88 8.43
CA PRO A 488 12.93 -27.93 9.80
C PRO A 488 13.85 -26.76 10.17
N GLU A 489 14.56 -26.17 9.20
CA GLU A 489 15.41 -25.00 9.42
C GLU A 489 14.60 -23.72 9.70
N GLY A 490 13.31 -23.69 9.35
CA GLY A 490 12.38 -22.62 9.69
C GLY A 490 12.93 -21.21 9.39
N LEU A 491 13.03 -20.40 10.46
CA LEU A 491 13.44 -18.98 10.40
C LEU A 491 14.92 -18.76 10.09
N THR A 492 15.75 -19.79 10.05
CA THR A 492 17.14 -19.68 9.64
C THR A 492 17.42 -20.46 8.35
N SER A 493 16.36 -20.90 7.65
CA SER A 493 16.50 -21.58 6.36
C SER A 493 17.13 -20.72 5.26
N ARG A 494 17.92 -21.37 4.41
CA ARG A 494 18.51 -20.74 3.22
C ARG A 494 17.45 -20.17 2.27
N ARG A 495 16.31 -20.87 2.12
CA ARG A 495 15.24 -20.40 1.23
C ARG A 495 14.61 -19.09 1.73
N LEU A 496 14.41 -18.94 3.03
CA LEU A 496 13.94 -17.67 3.61
C LEU A 496 14.98 -16.55 3.40
N TYR A 497 16.27 -16.85 3.53
CA TYR A 497 17.34 -15.90 3.25
C TYR A 497 17.24 -15.37 1.81
N GLU A 498 17.15 -16.25 0.81
CA GLU A 498 17.03 -15.89 -0.62
C GLU A 498 15.84 -14.96 -0.88
N ILE A 499 14.69 -15.26 -0.27
CA ILE A 499 13.47 -14.43 -0.37
C ILE A 499 13.69 -13.03 0.25
N MET A 500 14.37 -12.96 1.39
CA MET A 500 14.66 -11.73 2.12
C MET A 500 15.79 -10.90 1.52
N ASP A 501 16.67 -11.53 0.76
CA ASP A 501 17.88 -10.93 0.20
C ASP A 501 17.54 -9.71 -0.66
N LEU A 502 16.57 -9.85 -1.57
CA LEU A 502 16.08 -8.76 -2.42
C LEU A 502 15.20 -7.71 -1.71
N CYS A 503 15.00 -7.79 -0.39
CA CYS A 503 14.34 -6.71 0.34
C CYS A 503 15.32 -5.55 0.61
N LEU A 504 15.01 -4.37 0.08
CA LEU A 504 15.85 -3.16 0.22
C LEU A 504 15.78 -2.49 1.60
N SER A 505 15.01 -3.04 2.56
CA SER A 505 14.80 -2.43 3.89
C SER A 505 14.35 -0.96 3.85
N CYS A 506 13.62 -0.57 2.80
CA CYS A 506 13.29 0.83 2.48
C CYS A 506 12.18 1.46 3.34
N LYS A 507 11.55 0.67 4.21
CA LYS A 507 10.35 0.99 5.01
C LYS A 507 9.10 1.44 4.24
N GLY A 508 9.09 1.41 2.90
CA GLY A 508 7.89 1.76 2.13
C GLY A 508 6.65 0.91 2.44
N CYS A 509 6.85 -0.34 2.89
CA CYS A 509 5.75 -1.17 3.36
C CYS A 509 5.12 -0.69 4.67
N LYS A 510 5.84 0.07 5.49
CA LYS A 510 5.31 0.64 6.73
C LYS A 510 4.33 1.77 6.47
N SER A 511 4.55 2.58 5.42
CA SER A 511 3.69 3.71 5.05
C SER A 511 2.62 3.36 4.02
N ASP A 512 3.01 2.62 2.97
CA ASP A 512 2.17 2.39 1.79
C ASP A 512 1.26 1.20 1.99
N CYS A 513 1.61 0.25 2.88
CA CYS A 513 0.69 -0.80 3.27
C CYS A 513 -0.26 -0.23 4.31
N PRO A 514 -1.58 -0.32 4.11
CA PRO A 514 -2.55 0.20 5.06
C PRO A 514 -2.53 -0.56 6.41
N SER A 515 -1.91 -1.74 6.46
CA SER A 515 -1.69 -2.52 7.68
C SER A 515 -0.34 -2.27 8.35
N ASN A 516 0.41 -1.25 7.90
CA ASN A 516 1.66 -0.76 8.45
C ASN A 516 2.76 -1.82 8.69
N VAL A 517 2.83 -2.86 7.86
CA VAL A 517 3.84 -3.93 7.97
C VAL A 517 5.25 -3.35 7.82
N ASP A 518 6.09 -3.44 8.87
CA ASP A 518 7.50 -3.02 8.82
C ASP A 518 8.43 -4.19 8.46
N LEU A 519 8.51 -4.49 7.16
CA LEU A 519 9.38 -5.55 6.66
C LEU A 519 10.88 -5.26 6.85
N ALA A 520 11.26 -3.99 7.00
CA ALA A 520 12.66 -3.63 7.26
C ALA A 520 13.08 -4.09 8.66
N ARG A 521 12.22 -3.85 9.67
CA ARG A 521 12.41 -4.36 11.04
C ARG A 521 12.43 -5.89 11.03
N LEU A 522 11.42 -6.53 10.43
CA LEU A 522 11.33 -7.99 10.32
C LEU A 522 12.57 -8.61 9.64
N LYS A 523 13.06 -8.05 8.53
CA LYS A 523 14.29 -8.51 7.86
C LYS A 523 15.50 -8.40 8.79
N SER A 524 15.67 -7.29 9.49
CA SER A 524 16.84 -7.12 10.36
C SER A 524 16.85 -8.08 11.55
N GLU A 525 15.68 -8.41 12.11
CA GLU A 525 15.52 -9.42 13.16
C GLU A 525 15.81 -10.83 12.62
N PHE A 526 15.28 -11.14 11.43
CA PHE A 526 15.60 -12.37 10.71
C PHE A 526 17.12 -12.51 10.45
N LEU A 527 17.78 -11.47 9.95
CA LEU A 527 19.22 -11.51 9.66
C LEU A 527 20.05 -11.73 10.92
N GLN A 528 19.69 -11.12 12.07
CA GLN A 528 20.36 -11.38 13.35
C GLN A 528 20.28 -12.86 13.72
N LYS A 529 19.11 -13.49 13.58
CA LYS A 529 18.91 -14.92 13.84
C LYS A 529 19.68 -15.79 12.87
N TYR A 530 19.58 -15.50 11.57
CA TYR A 530 20.30 -16.23 10.54
C TYR A 530 21.81 -16.24 10.80
N MET A 531 22.38 -15.09 11.20
CA MET A 531 23.80 -14.97 11.55
C MET A 531 24.19 -15.64 12.86
N ASP A 532 23.27 -15.87 13.78
CA ASP A 532 23.56 -16.62 15.00
C ASP A 532 23.83 -18.09 14.66
N ASP A 533 23.10 -18.65 13.70
CA ASP A 533 23.24 -20.04 13.26
C ASP A 533 24.35 -20.22 12.20
N HIS A 534 24.45 -19.29 11.25
CA HIS A 534 25.34 -19.43 10.08
C HIS A 534 26.61 -18.57 10.16
N GLY A 535 26.68 -17.66 11.12
CA GLY A 535 27.72 -16.64 11.19
C GLY A 535 27.51 -15.48 10.20
N SER A 536 28.23 -14.38 10.44
CA SER A 536 28.24 -13.21 9.53
C SER A 536 29.34 -13.32 8.48
N THR A 537 29.06 -12.86 7.25
CA THR A 537 30.05 -12.82 6.17
C THR A 537 31.11 -11.73 6.41
N LEU A 538 32.22 -11.78 5.65
CA LEU A 538 33.21 -10.70 5.67
C LEU A 538 32.63 -9.38 5.14
N ARG A 539 31.77 -9.44 4.11
CA ARG A 539 31.05 -8.28 3.56
C ARG A 539 30.17 -7.61 4.62
N ASP A 540 29.37 -8.38 5.34
CA ASP A 540 28.51 -7.87 6.42
C ASP A 540 29.32 -7.15 7.50
N ARG A 541 30.43 -7.74 7.93
CA ARG A 541 31.33 -7.14 8.94
C ARG A 541 31.98 -5.86 8.42
N PHE A 542 32.33 -5.82 7.13
CA PHE A 542 32.90 -4.64 6.48
C PHE A 542 31.88 -3.49 6.47
N ILE A 543 30.65 -3.74 6.01
CA ILE A 543 29.58 -2.74 5.94
C ILE A 543 29.18 -2.25 7.34
N ALA A 544 29.00 -3.16 8.30
CA ALA A 544 28.68 -2.84 9.70
C ALA A 544 29.78 -2.03 10.42
N ARG A 545 30.99 -1.96 9.85
CA ARG A 545 32.13 -1.18 10.34
C ARG A 545 32.45 0.04 9.46
N SER A 546 31.64 0.34 8.45
CA SER A 546 31.84 1.46 7.52
C SER A 546 32.12 2.79 8.23
N THR A 547 31.34 3.17 9.24
CA THR A 547 31.60 4.40 10.02
C THR A 547 32.96 4.40 10.73
N ASN A 548 33.37 3.25 11.28
CA ASN A 548 34.67 3.13 11.95
C ASN A 548 35.82 3.25 10.95
N MET A 549 35.63 2.72 9.74
CA MET A 549 36.56 2.85 8.63
C MET A 549 36.62 4.29 8.13
N ALA A 550 35.47 4.93 7.90
CA ALA A 550 35.38 6.32 7.45
C ALA A 550 36.13 7.28 8.38
N ARG A 551 35.94 7.13 9.70
CA ARG A 551 36.68 7.92 10.70
C ARG A 551 38.20 7.72 10.63
N ARG A 552 38.68 6.53 10.27
CA ARG A 552 40.12 6.21 10.21
C ARG A 552 40.78 6.60 8.88
N MET A 553 40.01 6.54 7.79
CA MET A 553 40.52 6.78 6.43
C MET A 553 40.39 8.24 6.00
N ALA A 554 39.40 8.98 6.53
CA ALA A 554 39.28 10.42 6.31
C ALA A 554 40.44 11.19 6.97
N GLY A 555 40.72 12.39 6.46
CA GLY A 555 41.88 13.19 6.86
C GLY A 555 43.02 13.14 5.85
N TRP A 556 44.25 13.25 6.32
CA TRP A 556 45.44 13.33 5.45
C TRP A 556 45.66 12.10 4.55
N LYS A 557 45.15 10.92 4.94
CA LYS A 557 45.25 9.67 4.17
C LYS A 557 44.25 9.59 3.01
N ALA A 558 43.18 10.39 3.06
CA ALA A 558 42.05 10.26 2.15
C ALA A 558 42.43 10.32 0.65
N PRO A 559 43.31 11.24 0.18
CA PRO A 559 43.69 11.28 -1.23
C PRO A 559 44.31 9.96 -1.73
N ILE A 560 45.21 9.36 -0.95
CA ILE A 560 45.86 8.09 -1.30
C ILE A 560 44.83 6.95 -1.32
N VAL A 561 43.99 6.87 -0.28
CA VAL A 561 42.94 5.85 -0.19
C VAL A 561 41.97 5.95 -1.37
N ASN A 562 41.57 7.16 -1.77
CA ASN A 562 40.65 7.38 -2.87
C ASN A 562 41.25 7.00 -4.24
N ILE A 563 42.56 7.25 -4.46
CA ILE A 563 43.27 6.80 -5.67
C ILE A 563 43.24 5.27 -5.75
N ILE A 564 43.57 4.59 -4.64
CA ILE A 564 43.55 3.12 -4.57
C ILE A 564 42.12 2.61 -4.84
N GLN A 565 41.10 3.18 -4.20
CA GLN A 565 39.71 2.76 -4.34
C GLN A 565 39.17 2.86 -5.76
N ARG A 566 39.61 3.85 -6.54
CA ARG A 566 39.18 4.04 -7.94
C ARG A 566 39.84 3.05 -8.90
N SER A 567 41.02 2.54 -8.54
CA SER A 567 41.77 1.62 -9.40
C SER A 567 40.98 0.34 -9.68
N LEU A 568 41.00 -0.11 -10.95
CA LEU A 568 40.32 -1.34 -11.35
C LEU A 568 40.86 -2.59 -10.63
N PRO A 569 42.19 -2.75 -10.40
CA PRO A 569 42.71 -3.89 -9.65
C PRO A 569 42.13 -3.99 -8.24
N PHE A 570 42.05 -2.89 -7.51
CA PHE A 570 41.46 -2.87 -6.18
C PHE A 570 39.98 -3.25 -6.19
N ARG A 571 39.21 -2.72 -7.16
CA ARG A 571 37.78 -3.04 -7.31
C ARG A 571 37.56 -4.53 -7.64
N LYS A 572 38.40 -5.12 -8.49
CA LYS A 572 38.35 -6.57 -8.78
C LYS A 572 38.71 -7.42 -7.57
N ILE A 573 39.68 -7.00 -6.76
CA ILE A 573 40.02 -7.64 -5.48
C ILE A 573 38.83 -7.58 -4.51
N LEU A 574 38.20 -6.41 -4.37
CA LEU A 574 37.01 -6.26 -3.51
C LEU A 574 35.83 -7.11 -4.01
N GLU A 575 35.62 -7.19 -5.31
CA GLU A 575 34.59 -8.06 -5.89
C GLU A 575 34.85 -9.53 -5.53
N TRP A 576 36.11 -9.97 -5.64
CA TRP A 576 36.48 -11.37 -5.38
C TRP A 576 36.39 -11.74 -3.89
N TYR A 577 36.89 -10.89 -2.99
CA TYR A 577 36.94 -11.20 -1.55
C TYR A 577 35.68 -10.81 -0.77
N LEU A 578 35.06 -9.69 -1.13
CA LEU A 578 33.94 -9.11 -0.39
C LEU A 578 32.66 -9.06 -1.21
N GLY A 579 32.63 -9.48 -2.48
CA GLY A 579 31.41 -9.46 -3.29
C GLY A 579 30.87 -8.05 -3.56
N VAL A 580 31.75 -7.03 -3.58
CA VAL A 580 31.39 -5.66 -3.98
C VAL A 580 31.59 -5.52 -5.48
N ASP A 581 30.54 -5.21 -6.25
CA ASP A 581 30.57 -5.18 -7.72
C ASP A 581 31.67 -4.23 -8.23
N SER A 582 32.55 -4.73 -9.11
CA SER A 582 33.67 -3.94 -9.63
C SER A 582 33.24 -2.77 -10.51
N ARG A 583 31.99 -2.70 -10.99
CA ARG A 583 31.45 -1.53 -11.70
C ARG A 583 31.23 -0.35 -10.75
N ARG A 584 31.15 -0.58 -9.44
CA ARG A 584 30.96 0.46 -8.43
C ARG A 584 32.26 1.07 -7.98
N ILE A 585 32.21 2.36 -7.72
CA ILE A 585 33.28 3.10 -7.05
C ILE A 585 32.82 3.35 -5.61
N LEU A 586 33.65 2.94 -4.65
CA LEU A 586 33.35 3.24 -3.25
C LEU A 586 33.34 4.75 -3.01
N PRO A 587 32.45 5.26 -2.12
CA PRO A 587 32.39 6.68 -1.86
C PRO A 587 33.71 7.23 -1.32
N ALA A 588 34.17 8.34 -1.90
CA ALA A 588 35.44 8.96 -1.56
C ALA A 588 35.43 9.51 -0.12
N TYR A 589 36.54 9.38 0.58
CA TYR A 589 36.76 10.05 1.87
C TYR A 589 37.26 11.47 1.69
N VAL A 590 36.97 12.37 2.63
CA VAL A 590 37.46 13.75 2.56
C VAL A 590 38.75 13.99 3.34
N ARG A 591 39.54 14.94 2.85
CA ARG A 591 40.76 15.42 3.52
C ARG A 591 40.45 16.23 4.77
N HIS A 592 39.35 16.96 4.77
CA HIS A 592 38.92 17.82 5.87
C HIS A 592 37.53 17.39 6.36
N PRO A 593 37.45 16.51 7.38
CA PRO A 593 36.18 16.12 7.97
C PRO A 593 35.36 17.31 8.49
N PHE A 594 34.03 17.22 8.37
CA PHE A 594 33.12 18.31 8.74
C PHE A 594 33.29 18.74 10.20
N ASN A 595 33.34 17.81 11.15
CA ASN A 595 33.55 18.15 12.57
C ASN A 595 34.83 18.98 12.84
N LYS A 596 35.91 18.73 12.09
CA LYS A 596 37.15 19.52 12.18
C LYS A 596 36.99 20.89 11.52
N TRP A 597 36.29 20.94 10.38
CA TRP A 597 35.94 22.19 9.73
C TRP A 597 35.08 23.06 10.66
N PHE A 598 34.05 22.49 11.29
CA PHE A 598 33.13 23.17 12.19
C PHE A 598 33.89 23.79 13.36
N LYS A 599 34.69 22.99 14.07
CA LYS A 599 35.51 23.48 15.20
C LYS A 599 36.48 24.60 14.81
N LYS A 600 36.99 24.62 13.57
CA LYS A 600 37.97 25.60 13.12
C LYS A 600 37.32 26.89 12.59
N ASN A 601 36.21 26.77 11.85
CA ASN A 601 35.68 27.85 11.03
C ASN A 601 34.36 28.42 11.56
N TYR A 602 33.55 27.62 12.25
CA TYR A 602 32.28 28.09 12.78
C TYR A 602 32.52 28.98 14.01
N LYS A 603 31.99 30.20 13.93
CA LYS A 603 31.90 31.14 15.04
C LYS A 603 30.46 31.62 15.10
N PRO A 604 29.76 31.46 16.23
CA PRO A 604 28.40 31.99 16.38
C PRO A 604 28.39 33.47 16.05
N ASN A 605 27.42 33.92 15.25
CA ASN A 605 27.29 35.33 14.89
C ASN A 605 26.82 36.22 16.07
N GLY A 606 26.40 35.62 17.19
CA GLY A 606 25.91 36.31 18.39
C GLY A 606 24.56 37.00 18.22
N GLN A 607 23.92 36.87 17.05
CA GLN A 607 22.64 37.49 16.71
C GLN A 607 21.45 36.54 16.95
N SER A 608 21.72 35.23 17.09
CA SER A 608 20.68 34.24 17.34
C SER A 608 20.26 34.17 18.81
N SER A 609 18.96 34.14 19.05
CA SER A 609 18.37 33.88 20.38
C SER A 609 18.03 32.40 20.62
N LYS A 610 18.17 31.53 19.61
CA LYS A 610 17.70 30.15 19.63
C LYS A 610 18.80 29.18 19.23
N LYS A 611 18.89 28.05 19.95
CA LYS A 611 19.89 27.02 19.69
C LYS A 611 19.24 25.76 19.12
N VAL A 612 19.93 25.13 18.17
CA VAL A 612 19.51 23.87 17.56
C VAL A 612 20.70 22.92 17.44
N VAL A 613 20.46 21.63 17.61
CA VAL A 613 21.53 20.62 17.58
C VAL A 613 21.53 19.92 16.22
N LEU A 614 22.62 20.02 15.48
CA LEU A 614 22.82 19.29 14.23
C LEU A 614 23.48 17.93 14.53
N PHE A 615 22.80 16.84 14.14
CA PHE A 615 23.38 15.50 14.20
C PHE A 615 24.43 15.31 13.10
N ASP A 616 25.68 15.15 13.49
CA ASP A 616 26.82 15.02 12.59
C ASP A 616 26.96 13.58 12.06
N ASP A 617 26.11 13.23 11.10
CA ASP A 617 26.10 11.87 10.55
C ASP A 617 27.44 11.47 9.89
N THR A 618 27.60 10.17 9.65
CA THR A 618 28.86 9.60 9.14
C THR A 618 29.21 10.15 7.75
N TYR A 619 28.22 10.38 6.90
CA TYR A 619 28.42 10.74 5.51
C TYR A 619 28.79 12.22 5.39
N MET A 620 28.06 13.11 6.07
CA MET A 620 28.46 14.52 6.11
C MET A 620 29.83 14.69 6.78
N ASN A 621 30.16 13.89 7.79
CA ASN A 621 31.45 14.00 8.47
C ASN A 621 32.64 13.61 7.60
N PHE A 622 32.54 12.50 6.86
CA PHE A 622 33.72 11.84 6.28
C PHE A 622 33.69 11.71 4.76
N HIS A 623 32.58 12.05 4.10
CA HIS A 623 32.40 11.90 2.65
C HIS A 623 31.94 13.19 1.95
N GLU A 624 30.93 13.87 2.49
CA GLU A 624 30.30 15.05 1.86
C GLU A 624 30.11 16.20 2.88
N PRO A 625 31.21 16.83 3.34
CA PRO A 625 31.17 17.90 4.34
C PRO A 625 30.41 19.13 3.88
N ASP A 626 30.30 19.37 2.57
CA ASP A 626 29.56 20.50 2.00
C ASP A 626 28.07 20.48 2.40
N VAL A 627 27.50 19.29 2.63
CA VAL A 627 26.13 19.14 3.15
C VAL A 627 26.04 19.65 4.58
N GLY A 628 27.01 19.31 5.43
CA GLY A 628 27.06 19.77 6.82
C GLY A 628 27.29 21.29 6.90
N ILE A 629 28.19 21.82 6.08
CA ILE A 629 28.45 23.26 5.97
C ILE A 629 27.18 24.00 5.55
N SER A 630 26.52 23.52 4.50
CA SER A 630 25.29 24.11 4.00
C SER A 630 24.13 24.03 4.99
N ALA A 631 24.03 22.95 5.77
CA ALA A 631 23.05 22.83 6.84
C ALA A 631 23.29 23.86 7.95
N VAL A 632 24.56 24.09 8.34
CA VAL A 632 24.91 25.13 9.31
C VAL A 632 24.54 26.52 8.78
N GLU A 633 24.94 26.84 7.56
CA GLU A 633 24.61 28.13 6.93
C GLU A 633 23.10 28.36 6.81
N LEU A 634 22.33 27.33 6.46
CA LEU A 634 20.87 27.41 6.39
C LEU A 634 20.26 27.68 7.77
N LEU A 635 20.65 26.95 8.81
CA LEU A 635 20.13 27.13 10.17
C LEU A 635 20.50 28.51 10.73
N GLU A 636 21.75 28.94 10.56
CA GLU A 636 22.22 30.26 10.98
C GLU A 636 21.45 31.39 10.30
N SER A 637 21.27 31.28 8.97
CA SER A 637 20.49 32.27 8.21
C SER A 637 18.99 32.26 8.55
N CYS A 638 18.48 31.19 9.17
CA CYS A 638 17.14 31.12 9.75
C CYS A 638 17.08 31.64 11.21
N GLY A 639 18.20 32.13 11.74
CA GLY A 639 18.28 32.71 13.09
C GLY A 639 18.57 31.69 14.20
N TYR A 640 19.19 30.54 13.90
CA TYR A 640 19.57 29.52 14.88
C TYR A 640 21.08 29.42 15.05
N GLU A 641 21.56 29.45 16.30
CA GLU A 641 22.91 29.03 16.66
C GLU A 641 23.00 27.49 16.63
N VAL A 642 23.95 26.97 15.86
CA VAL A 642 24.11 25.52 15.67
C VAL A 642 25.08 24.91 16.69
N ILE A 643 24.61 23.86 17.37
CA ILE A 643 25.42 22.97 18.22
C ILE A 643 25.67 21.65 17.47
N LEU A 644 26.91 21.17 17.44
CA LEU A 644 27.21 19.86 16.86
C LEU A 644 27.07 18.74 17.89
N ALA A 645 26.24 17.72 17.61
CA ALA A 645 25.85 16.70 18.58
C ALA A 645 27.00 15.80 19.08
N ASN A 646 27.98 15.47 18.23
CA ASN A 646 29.09 14.53 18.53
C ASN A 646 28.63 13.26 19.30
N ALA A 647 27.45 12.76 18.97
CA ALA A 647 26.77 11.72 19.76
C ALA A 647 27.18 10.30 19.34
N GLY A 648 27.87 10.16 18.20
CA GLY A 648 28.27 8.89 17.62
C GLY A 648 27.45 8.52 16.39
N CYS A 649 27.43 7.23 16.04
CA CYS A 649 26.79 6.76 14.82
C CYS A 649 25.32 6.41 15.07
N CYS A 650 24.45 6.69 14.10
CA CYS A 650 23.03 6.28 14.12
C CYS A 650 22.82 4.76 13.99
N GLN A 651 23.88 3.96 13.82
CA GLN A 651 23.88 2.50 13.70
C GLN A 651 23.16 1.91 12.47
N ARG A 652 22.65 2.72 11.54
CA ARG A 652 21.95 2.25 10.34
C ARG A 652 22.65 1.10 9.58
N PRO A 653 23.96 1.15 9.28
CA PRO A 653 24.64 0.02 8.60
C PRO A 653 24.65 -1.29 9.41
N ARG A 654 24.58 -1.22 10.74
CA ARG A 654 24.47 -2.40 11.60
C ARG A 654 23.06 -2.97 11.58
N ILE A 655 22.06 -2.09 11.64
CA ILE A 655 20.64 -2.47 11.63
C ILE A 655 20.30 -3.15 10.29
N SER A 656 20.65 -2.54 9.15
CA SER A 656 20.30 -3.08 7.83
C SER A 656 20.96 -4.44 7.50
N HIS A 657 22.11 -4.73 8.10
CA HIS A 657 22.80 -6.03 8.01
C HIS A 657 22.58 -6.92 9.25
N GLY A 658 21.53 -6.70 10.05
CA GLY A 658 21.14 -7.61 11.12
C GLY A 658 22.05 -7.69 12.34
N PHE A 659 23.01 -6.78 12.54
CA PHE A 659 23.84 -6.73 13.76
C PHE A 659 23.11 -6.04 14.92
N LEU A 660 21.88 -6.46 15.22
CA LEU A 660 20.96 -5.79 16.13
C LEU A 660 21.50 -5.70 17.55
N ARG A 661 22.09 -6.77 18.11
CA ARG A 661 22.65 -6.73 19.48
C ARG A 661 23.75 -5.67 19.62
N LYS A 662 24.58 -5.51 18.57
CA LYS A 662 25.62 -4.48 18.52
C LYS A 662 25.04 -3.09 18.28
N ALA A 663 23.99 -3.00 17.46
CA ALA A 663 23.27 -1.77 17.19
C ALA A 663 22.59 -1.25 18.47
N ARG A 664 21.90 -2.10 19.23
CA ARG A 664 21.30 -1.77 20.53
C ARG A 664 22.31 -1.15 21.48
N ARG A 665 23.39 -1.88 21.82
CA ARG A 665 24.40 -1.41 22.78
C ARG A 665 25.07 -0.09 22.37
N LYS A 666 25.43 0.06 21.08
CA LYS A 666 26.10 1.28 20.61
C LYS A 666 25.13 2.42 20.36
N GLY A 667 23.91 2.11 19.93
CA GLY A 667 22.83 3.04 19.66
C GLY A 667 22.32 3.67 20.94
N GLU A 668 22.12 2.89 21.99
CA GLU A 668 21.74 3.41 23.31
C GLU A 668 22.75 4.45 23.81
N LYS A 669 24.05 4.19 23.67
CA LYS A 669 25.08 5.20 23.99
C LYS A 669 24.91 6.49 23.17
N THR A 670 24.58 6.37 21.89
CA THR A 670 24.29 7.53 21.04
C THR A 670 23.03 8.26 21.48
N LEU A 671 21.95 7.55 21.80
CA LEU A 671 20.71 8.17 22.30
C LEU A 671 20.94 8.89 23.64
N ARG A 672 21.69 8.29 24.58
CA ARG A 672 22.04 8.94 25.85
C ARG A 672 22.93 10.18 25.67
N ASN A 673 23.79 10.20 24.65
CA ASN A 673 24.55 11.41 24.33
C ASN A 673 23.65 12.51 23.75
N LEU A 674 22.66 12.14 22.93
CA LEU A 674 21.68 13.08 22.40
C LEU A 674 20.74 13.61 23.48
N GLN A 675 20.35 12.77 24.44
CA GLN A 675 19.46 13.14 25.54
C GLN A 675 19.97 14.35 26.32
N LYS A 676 21.29 14.48 26.49
CA LYS A 676 21.91 15.63 27.17
C LYS A 676 21.49 16.97 26.56
N TYR A 677 21.40 17.04 25.24
CA TYR A 677 20.97 18.27 24.56
C TYR A 677 19.46 18.48 24.64
N ILE A 678 18.68 17.40 24.66
CA ILE A 678 17.23 17.48 24.85
C ILE A 678 16.90 17.97 26.26
N ASP A 679 17.66 17.51 27.27
CA ASP A 679 17.53 17.95 28.67
C ASP A 679 17.86 19.45 28.81
N GLU A 680 18.73 20.00 27.95
CA GLU A 680 19.02 21.43 27.81
C GLU A 680 17.94 22.21 27.02
N GLY A 681 16.87 21.53 26.56
CA GLY A 681 15.75 22.12 25.84
C GLY A 681 15.96 22.26 24.33
N HIS A 682 16.98 21.62 23.75
CA HIS A 682 17.30 21.75 22.33
C HIS A 682 16.67 20.65 21.47
N LYS A 683 16.13 21.04 20.31
CA LYS A 683 15.72 20.10 19.26
C LYS A 683 16.94 19.61 18.47
N ILE A 684 16.86 18.37 18.00
CA ILE A 684 17.91 17.74 17.21
C ILE A 684 17.44 17.58 15.77
N VAL A 685 18.22 18.11 14.84
CA VAL A 685 17.95 18.04 13.40
C VAL A 685 18.92 17.11 12.70
N VAL A 686 18.42 16.38 11.70
CA VAL A 686 19.17 15.37 10.95
C VAL A 686 19.01 15.61 9.44
N CYS A 687 20.11 15.54 8.69
CA CYS A 687 20.09 15.66 7.23
C CYS A 687 19.90 14.30 6.53
N GLU A 688 20.59 13.25 6.99
CA GLU A 688 20.50 11.92 6.39
C GLU A 688 19.24 11.14 6.84
N PRO A 689 18.29 10.84 5.93
CA PRO A 689 17.05 10.15 6.28
C PRO A 689 17.25 8.75 6.88
N GLY A 690 18.27 8.02 6.43
CA GLY A 690 18.62 6.72 6.99
C GLY A 690 19.03 6.80 8.46
N CYS A 691 19.67 7.90 8.88
CA CYS A 691 20.00 8.13 10.28
C CYS A 691 18.82 8.65 11.08
N ALA A 692 18.02 9.58 10.55
CA ALA A 692 16.83 10.08 11.23
C ALA A 692 15.90 8.92 11.61
N SER A 693 15.57 8.07 10.64
CA SER A 693 14.76 6.86 10.88
C SER A 693 15.38 5.86 11.86
N ALA A 694 16.72 5.78 11.95
CA ALA A 694 17.34 4.89 12.93
C ALA A 694 17.18 5.43 14.36
N LEU A 695 17.28 6.75 14.52
CA LEU A 695 17.18 7.44 15.81
C LEU A 695 15.74 7.53 16.34
N THR A 696 14.75 7.66 15.45
CA THR A 696 13.34 7.85 15.83
C THR A 696 12.48 6.60 15.76
N ASP A 697 12.88 5.56 15.02
CA ASP A 697 12.02 4.40 14.79
C ASP A 697 12.67 3.06 15.17
N ASP A 698 13.90 2.81 14.73
CA ASP A 698 14.55 1.51 14.96
C ASP A 698 15.19 1.41 16.35
N LEU A 699 16.05 2.36 16.73
CA LEU A 699 16.73 2.33 18.03
C LEU A 699 15.76 2.43 19.22
N PRO A 700 14.71 3.29 19.19
CA PRO A 700 13.72 3.33 20.27
C PRO A 700 13.07 1.97 20.58
N ASP A 701 12.83 1.14 19.55
CA ASP A 701 12.28 -0.20 19.75
C ASP A 701 13.34 -1.29 20.04
N LEU A 702 14.63 -0.99 19.86
CA LEU A 702 15.74 -1.91 20.19
C LEU A 702 16.22 -1.79 21.63
N ILE A 703 16.16 -0.60 22.23
CA ILE A 703 16.66 -0.35 23.58
C ILE A 703 15.60 -0.67 24.63
N ASP A 704 16.04 -1.05 25.82
CA ASP A 704 15.12 -1.37 26.93
C ASP A 704 14.48 -0.09 27.53
N ASP A 705 15.21 1.04 27.51
CA ASP A 705 14.80 2.34 28.07
C ASP A 705 13.76 3.05 27.17
N GLU A 706 12.48 2.77 27.43
CA GLU A 706 11.35 3.29 26.64
C GLU A 706 11.20 4.81 26.73
N LYS A 707 11.49 5.40 27.89
CA LYS A 707 11.42 6.87 28.08
C LYS A 707 12.46 7.56 27.20
N LEU A 708 13.69 7.05 27.17
CA LEU A 708 14.73 7.54 26.27
C LEU A 708 14.29 7.40 24.81
N GLY A 709 13.72 6.24 24.43
CA GLY A 709 13.20 6.02 23.09
C GLY A 709 12.10 7.02 22.69
N GLN A 710 11.15 7.29 23.58
CA GLN A 710 10.06 8.24 23.36
C GLN A 710 10.58 9.68 23.25
N SER A 711 11.53 10.07 24.11
CA SER A 711 12.21 11.37 24.04
C SER A 711 12.86 11.60 22.66
N MET A 712 13.48 10.57 22.07
CA MET A 712 14.05 10.69 20.71
C MET A 712 12.97 10.92 19.65
N LYS A 713 11.83 10.20 19.72
CA LYS A 713 10.70 10.37 18.78
C LYS A 713 10.15 11.79 18.76
N GLU A 714 10.14 12.47 19.91
CA GLU A 714 9.55 13.80 20.07
C GLU A 714 10.51 14.97 19.76
N ASN A 715 11.82 14.71 19.84
CA ASN A 715 12.84 15.77 19.79
C ASN A 715 13.83 15.65 18.64
N VAL A 716 13.90 14.50 17.97
CA VAL A 716 14.73 14.29 16.78
C VAL A 716 13.85 14.35 15.53
N MET A 717 14.22 15.18 14.57
CA MET A 717 13.48 15.31 13.31
C MET A 717 14.39 15.60 12.12
N MET A 718 13.87 15.41 10.91
CA MET A 718 14.57 15.86 9.72
C MET A 718 14.62 17.39 9.66
N ILE A 719 15.71 17.94 9.12
CA ILE A 719 15.92 19.40 9.07
C ILE A 719 14.83 20.16 8.30
N ASP A 720 14.24 19.57 7.25
CA ASP A 720 13.13 20.15 6.48
C ASP A 720 11.85 20.23 7.32
N VAL A 721 11.54 19.16 8.06
CA VAL A 721 10.39 19.12 8.99
C VAL A 721 10.55 20.15 10.09
N PHE A 722 11.75 20.26 10.68
CA PHE A 722 12.04 21.28 11.69
C PHE A 722 11.82 22.69 11.14
N LEU A 723 12.46 23.04 10.03
CA LEU A 723 12.35 24.39 9.47
C LEU A 723 10.93 24.74 9.02
N ALA A 724 10.20 23.80 8.42
CA ALA A 724 8.81 24.02 8.03
C ALA A 724 7.93 24.31 9.25
N ARG A 725 8.14 23.58 10.35
CA ARG A 725 7.45 23.84 11.62
C ARG A 725 7.80 25.23 12.18
N GLU A 726 9.08 25.58 12.23
CA GLU A 726 9.51 26.89 12.74
C GLU A 726 9.01 28.06 11.88
N VAL A 727 8.92 27.88 10.56
CA VAL A 727 8.30 28.87 9.66
C VAL A 727 6.81 29.01 9.94
N ALA A 728 6.09 27.90 10.09
CA ALA A 728 4.65 27.90 10.39
C ALA A 728 4.34 28.53 11.76
N GLU A 729 5.21 28.33 12.75
CA GLU A 729 5.09 28.93 14.09
C GLU A 729 5.55 30.41 14.13
N GLY A 730 6.02 30.98 13.02
CA GLY A 730 6.51 32.36 12.94
C GLY A 730 7.86 32.59 13.63
N ASN A 731 8.57 31.51 13.94
CA ASN A 731 9.85 31.51 14.63
C ASN A 731 11.05 31.80 13.72
N CYS A 732 10.87 31.63 12.40
CA CYS A 732 11.88 31.93 11.39
C CYS A 732 11.67 33.33 10.80
N THR A 733 12.69 34.18 10.83
CA THR A 733 12.59 35.60 10.45
C THR A 733 13.10 35.90 9.04
N CYS A 734 13.75 34.95 8.36
CA CYS A 734 14.36 35.17 7.06
C CYS A 734 13.40 34.95 5.88
N ASN A 735 13.70 35.57 4.75
CA ASN A 735 13.13 35.19 3.46
C ASN A 735 14.03 34.16 2.80
N PHE A 736 13.47 33.11 2.21
CA PHE A 736 14.30 32.09 1.55
C PHE A 736 14.76 32.53 0.16
N THR A 737 15.98 32.15 -0.19
CA THR A 737 16.58 32.28 -1.53
C THR A 737 17.15 30.94 -2.00
N SER A 738 17.28 30.80 -3.31
CA SER A 738 17.85 29.63 -3.98
C SER A 738 18.78 30.10 -5.10
N VAL A 739 19.83 29.34 -5.36
CA VAL A 739 20.71 29.53 -6.53
C VAL A 739 20.18 28.82 -7.78
N PHE A 740 19.07 28.08 -7.66
CA PHE A 740 18.44 27.32 -8.73
C PHE A 740 17.01 27.81 -8.97
N GLU A 741 16.66 28.03 -10.24
CA GLU A 741 15.30 28.40 -10.68
C GLU A 741 14.35 27.20 -10.79
N HIS A 742 14.91 26.02 -11.07
CA HIS A 742 14.18 24.77 -11.23
C HIS A 742 14.77 23.69 -10.31
N VAL A 743 13.93 23.13 -9.44
CA VAL A 743 14.33 22.08 -8.49
C VAL A 743 13.47 20.84 -8.69
N LEU A 744 14.12 19.71 -8.94
CA LEU A 744 13.49 18.41 -9.13
C LEU A 744 13.86 17.47 -7.97
N ILE A 745 12.89 17.15 -7.12
CA ILE A 745 13.08 16.43 -5.87
C ILE A 745 12.87 14.92 -6.05
N HIS A 746 13.86 14.13 -5.68
CA HIS A 746 13.71 12.72 -5.37
C HIS A 746 13.70 12.51 -3.84
N GLY A 747 12.52 12.20 -3.29
CA GLY A 747 12.39 11.85 -1.88
C GLY A 747 13.03 10.49 -1.56
N HIS A 748 13.86 10.46 -0.52
CA HIS A 748 14.47 9.21 -0.03
C HIS A 748 13.40 8.28 0.56
N CYS A 749 13.55 6.96 0.38
CA CYS A 749 12.54 5.99 0.81
C CYS A 749 12.21 6.05 2.32
N HIS A 750 13.21 6.16 3.20
CA HIS A 750 12.98 6.36 4.64
C HIS A 750 12.34 7.72 4.96
N GLN A 751 12.58 8.76 4.15
CA GLN A 751 11.99 10.07 4.33
C GLN A 751 10.50 10.02 3.96
N LYS A 752 10.19 9.51 2.76
CA LYS A 752 8.82 9.27 2.29
C LYS A 752 8.00 8.44 3.27
N SER A 753 8.61 7.41 3.88
CA SER A 753 7.88 6.47 4.74
C SER A 753 7.56 6.99 6.14
N LEU A 754 8.33 7.94 6.67
CA LEU A 754 8.22 8.35 8.08
C LEU A 754 7.92 9.84 8.28
N TYR A 755 8.32 10.69 7.33
CA TYR A 755 8.24 12.15 7.45
C TYR A 755 7.49 12.82 6.29
N GLY A 756 7.39 12.14 5.13
CA GLY A 756 6.92 12.76 3.89
C GLY A 756 7.98 13.67 3.25
N THR A 757 7.61 14.35 2.17
CA THR A 757 8.50 15.30 1.45
C THR A 757 7.89 16.69 1.29
N ASP A 758 6.68 16.90 1.82
CA ASP A 758 5.93 18.14 1.64
C ASP A 758 6.60 19.31 2.33
N ALA A 759 7.12 19.12 3.56
CA ALA A 759 7.88 20.15 4.28
C ALA A 759 9.03 20.75 3.43
N MET A 760 9.82 19.89 2.78
CA MET A 760 10.90 20.32 1.89
C MET A 760 10.36 21.02 0.64
N LYS A 761 9.28 20.52 0.04
CA LYS A 761 8.66 21.14 -1.14
C LYS A 761 8.11 22.52 -0.81
N ASP A 762 7.39 22.66 0.29
CA ASP A 762 6.73 23.89 0.71
C ASP A 762 7.77 24.97 1.03
N LEU A 763 8.85 24.63 1.74
CA LEU A 763 9.96 25.54 2.00
C LEU A 763 10.62 26.07 0.71
N LEU A 764 10.86 25.19 -0.27
CA LEU A 764 11.43 25.58 -1.56
C LEU A 764 10.43 26.38 -2.42
N ALA A 765 9.14 26.07 -2.34
CA ALA A 765 8.08 26.77 -3.05
C ALA A 765 7.85 28.20 -2.51
N CYS A 766 8.26 28.48 -1.26
CA CYS A 766 8.29 29.83 -0.71
C CYS A 766 9.39 30.73 -1.32
N VAL A 767 10.33 30.17 -2.09
CA VAL A 767 11.40 30.96 -2.71
C VAL A 767 10.89 31.65 -3.98
N PRO A 768 10.96 32.99 -4.08
CA PRO A 768 10.52 33.71 -5.27
C PRO A 768 11.25 33.25 -6.54
N GLY A 769 10.49 32.96 -7.60
CA GLY A 769 11.03 32.55 -8.90
C GLY A 769 11.47 31.09 -9.00
N VAL A 770 11.34 30.30 -7.94
CA VAL A 770 11.69 28.87 -7.96
C VAL A 770 10.46 28.02 -8.27
N SER A 771 10.63 27.10 -9.21
CA SER A 771 9.65 26.02 -9.44
C SER A 771 10.17 24.71 -8.88
N VAL A 772 9.28 23.98 -8.22
CA VAL A 772 9.62 22.77 -7.47
C VAL A 772 8.71 21.63 -7.89
N ASP A 773 9.31 20.58 -8.44
CA ASP A 773 8.62 19.36 -8.84
C ASP A 773 9.12 18.18 -8.00
N ILE A 774 8.22 17.33 -7.51
CA ILE A 774 8.58 16.05 -6.88
C ILE A 774 8.48 14.96 -7.95
N ILE A 775 9.56 14.19 -8.12
CA ILE A 775 9.53 13.00 -8.96
C ILE A 775 8.69 11.94 -8.25
N ASP A 776 7.57 11.52 -8.86
CA ASP A 776 6.84 10.32 -8.47
C ASP A 776 7.68 9.07 -8.81
N SER A 777 8.63 8.81 -7.93
CA SER A 777 9.62 7.74 -8.02
C SER A 777 9.51 6.83 -6.81
N GLY A 778 9.84 5.55 -7.00
CA GLY A 778 9.97 4.60 -5.90
C GLY A 778 11.29 4.78 -5.15
N CYS A 779 11.93 3.65 -4.81
CA CYS A 779 13.31 3.63 -4.32
C CYS A 779 14.30 3.94 -5.45
N CYS A 780 15.47 4.49 -5.15
CA CYS A 780 16.55 4.65 -6.13
C CYS A 780 17.21 3.32 -6.55
N GLY A 781 17.02 2.26 -5.74
CA GLY A 781 17.62 0.94 -5.94
C GLY A 781 18.90 0.67 -5.15
N MET A 782 19.54 1.70 -4.57
CA MET A 782 20.84 1.52 -3.89
C MET A 782 20.73 1.00 -2.45
N ALA A 783 19.72 1.46 -1.70
CA ALA A 783 19.41 1.02 -0.33
C ALA A 783 20.64 0.78 0.56
N GLY A 784 21.43 1.83 0.79
CA GLY A 784 22.71 1.71 1.50
C GLY A 784 23.75 0.99 0.64
N SER A 785 24.02 -0.27 0.98
CA SER A 785 25.01 -1.13 0.32
C SER A 785 24.41 -2.12 -0.69
N PHE A 786 23.09 -2.31 -0.73
CA PHE A 786 22.44 -3.28 -1.63
C PHE A 786 22.91 -3.14 -3.07
N GLY A 787 22.87 -1.94 -3.65
CA GLY A 787 23.32 -1.71 -5.03
C GLY A 787 24.84 -1.84 -5.26
N TYR A 788 25.63 -2.01 -4.20
CA TYR A 788 27.06 -2.33 -4.25
C TYR A 788 27.35 -3.83 -4.28
N GLU A 789 26.40 -4.68 -3.89
CA GLU A 789 26.58 -6.14 -3.87
C GLU A 789 26.55 -6.67 -5.30
N LYS A 790 27.52 -7.54 -5.65
CA LYS A 790 27.70 -8.07 -7.01
C LYS A 790 26.41 -8.70 -7.55
N GLU A 791 25.75 -9.49 -6.72
CA GLU A 791 24.50 -10.18 -7.02
C GLU A 791 23.29 -9.25 -7.15
N HIS A 792 23.37 -8.01 -6.66
CA HIS A 792 22.26 -7.06 -6.63
C HIS A 792 22.45 -5.85 -7.55
N TYR A 793 23.62 -5.68 -8.18
CA TYR A 793 23.91 -4.52 -9.02
C TYR A 793 22.84 -4.36 -10.12
N ASP A 794 22.58 -5.38 -10.93
CA ASP A 794 21.65 -5.27 -12.06
C ASP A 794 20.21 -5.03 -11.58
N MET A 795 19.83 -5.61 -10.44
CA MET A 795 18.57 -5.33 -9.75
C MET A 795 18.46 -3.86 -9.33
N SER A 796 19.51 -3.30 -8.74
CA SER A 796 19.54 -1.89 -8.31
C SER A 796 19.37 -0.93 -9.50
N ILE A 797 19.99 -1.25 -10.64
CA ILE A 797 19.88 -0.48 -11.88
C ILE A 797 18.47 -0.62 -12.48
N LYS A 798 17.88 -1.83 -12.44
CA LYS A 798 16.49 -2.06 -12.89
C LYS A 798 15.51 -1.24 -12.06
N ILE A 799 15.67 -1.20 -10.74
CA ILE A 799 14.84 -0.38 -9.83
C ILE A 799 15.02 1.12 -10.14
N GLY A 800 16.24 1.59 -10.36
CA GLY A 800 16.49 2.98 -10.74
C GLY A 800 15.84 3.37 -12.08
N ASN A 801 15.82 2.47 -13.06
CA ASN A 801 15.22 2.69 -14.39
C ASN A 801 13.68 2.59 -14.40
N ASP A 802 13.03 2.15 -13.32
CA ASP A 802 11.56 2.07 -13.24
C ASP A 802 10.91 3.44 -13.49
N ARG A 803 11.28 4.45 -12.70
CA ARG A 803 10.73 5.83 -12.83
C ARG A 803 11.75 6.93 -12.57
N LEU A 804 12.73 6.71 -11.68
CA LEU A 804 13.67 7.75 -11.25
C LEU A 804 14.62 8.19 -12.37
N PHE A 805 15.36 7.25 -12.98
CA PHE A 805 16.32 7.60 -14.02
C PHE A 805 15.65 8.20 -15.27
N PRO A 806 14.51 7.68 -15.77
CA PRO A 806 13.78 8.33 -16.85
C PRO A 806 13.40 9.78 -16.54
N ALA A 807 12.85 10.05 -15.35
CA ALA A 807 12.46 11.41 -14.95
C ALA A 807 13.67 12.37 -14.88
N ILE A 808 14.81 11.89 -14.39
CA ILE A 808 16.04 12.69 -14.32
C ILE A 808 16.61 12.95 -15.72
N ARG A 809 16.58 11.96 -16.63
CA ARG A 809 17.05 12.12 -18.01
C ARG A 809 16.17 13.10 -18.80
N ASN A 810 14.87 13.15 -18.50
CA ASN A 810 13.89 14.02 -19.15
C ASN A 810 13.71 15.38 -18.46
N ARG A 811 14.54 15.74 -17.48
CA ARG A 811 14.43 17.00 -16.73
C ARG A 811 14.75 18.22 -17.62
N LYS A 812 14.25 19.39 -17.23
CA LYS A 812 14.63 20.68 -17.85
C LYS A 812 16.13 20.94 -17.71
N ASN A 813 16.75 21.50 -18.74
CA ASN A 813 18.16 21.93 -18.67
C ASN A 813 18.35 22.95 -17.54
N GLY A 814 19.44 22.79 -16.77
CA GLY A 814 19.72 23.64 -15.60
C GLY A 814 18.96 23.28 -14.32
N ALA A 815 17.98 22.36 -14.36
CA ALA A 815 17.26 21.94 -13.15
C ALA A 815 18.18 21.17 -12.17
N ALA A 816 18.17 21.59 -10.91
CA ALA A 816 18.86 20.88 -9.83
C ALA A 816 18.11 19.59 -9.50
N VAL A 817 18.83 18.47 -9.46
CA VAL A 817 18.30 17.21 -8.96
C VAL A 817 18.62 17.12 -7.47
N VAL A 818 17.59 17.06 -6.64
CA VAL A 818 17.72 17.02 -5.18
C VAL A 818 17.45 15.62 -4.66
N ALA A 819 18.35 15.10 -3.83
CA ALA A 819 18.15 13.87 -3.08
C ALA A 819 18.85 13.93 -1.72
N CYS A 820 18.11 13.79 -0.62
CA CYS A 820 18.65 13.89 0.75
C CYS A 820 19.54 12.71 1.13
N GLY A 821 19.25 11.50 0.64
CA GLY A 821 20.03 10.32 0.99
C GLY A 821 21.35 10.21 0.25
N PHE A 822 22.43 9.99 1.00
CA PHE A 822 23.78 9.79 0.46
C PHE A 822 23.86 8.72 -0.62
N SER A 823 23.26 7.54 -0.37
CA SER A 823 23.24 6.45 -1.34
C SER A 823 22.38 6.75 -2.58
N CYS A 824 21.33 7.58 -2.44
CA CYS A 824 20.53 8.00 -3.59
C CYS A 824 21.33 8.89 -4.55
N ARG A 825 22.11 9.84 -4.01
CA ARG A 825 22.95 10.72 -4.84
C ARG A 825 23.97 9.92 -5.67
N HIS A 826 24.62 8.94 -5.05
CA HIS A 826 25.56 8.04 -5.74
C HIS A 826 24.86 7.21 -6.82
N GLN A 827 23.68 6.67 -6.52
CA GLN A 827 22.91 5.89 -7.49
C GLN A 827 22.44 6.69 -8.70
N ILE A 828 22.02 7.94 -8.47
CA ILE A 828 21.66 8.87 -9.54
C ILE A 828 22.89 9.18 -10.39
N ALA A 829 24.03 9.50 -9.76
CA ALA A 829 25.28 9.76 -10.48
C ALA A 829 25.71 8.56 -11.33
N ASP A 830 25.74 7.36 -10.75
CA ASP A 830 26.14 6.14 -11.44
C ASP A 830 25.16 5.75 -12.57
N GLY A 831 23.86 5.97 -12.37
CA GLY A 831 22.81 5.55 -13.31
C GLY A 831 22.46 6.55 -14.41
N THR A 832 22.71 7.85 -14.19
CA THR A 832 22.32 8.92 -15.13
C THR A 832 23.45 9.89 -15.47
N GLY A 833 24.61 9.80 -14.82
CA GLY A 833 25.70 10.77 -14.97
C GLY A 833 25.42 12.14 -14.35
N VAL A 834 24.31 12.31 -13.63
CA VAL A 834 23.89 13.59 -13.05
C VAL A 834 24.32 13.66 -11.60
N LYS A 835 25.01 14.74 -11.22
CA LYS A 835 25.33 15.00 -9.82
C LYS A 835 24.10 15.57 -9.11
N ALA A 836 23.41 14.74 -8.33
CA ALA A 836 22.37 15.22 -7.43
C ALA A 836 22.99 15.91 -6.19
N VAL A 837 22.30 16.92 -5.66
CA VAL A 837 22.69 17.68 -4.46
C VAL A 837 21.73 17.42 -3.31
N HIS A 838 22.14 17.74 -2.09
CA HIS A 838 21.26 17.74 -0.93
C HIS A 838 20.41 19.01 -0.93
N TRP A 839 19.18 18.95 -0.41
CA TRP A 839 18.24 20.09 -0.44
C TRP A 839 18.76 21.31 0.35
N VAL A 840 19.46 21.07 1.47
CA VAL A 840 20.12 22.15 2.23
C VAL A 840 21.18 22.89 1.42
N GLU A 841 21.67 22.37 0.30
CA GLU A 841 22.61 23.07 -0.60
C GLU A 841 21.85 23.98 -1.59
N THR A 842 20.52 23.84 -1.71
CA THR A 842 19.72 24.58 -2.69
C THR A 842 18.98 25.78 -2.09
N ILE A 843 18.97 25.94 -0.78
CA ILE A 843 18.20 26.98 -0.08
C ILE A 843 19.02 27.68 0.99
N ARG A 844 18.83 28.99 1.15
CA ARG A 844 19.41 29.82 2.21
C ARG A 844 18.38 30.80 2.74
N GLY A 845 18.52 31.23 3.98
CA GLY A 845 17.84 32.41 4.48
C GLY A 845 18.54 33.69 4.02
N ARG A 846 17.77 34.73 3.72
CA ARG A 846 18.22 36.10 3.50
C ARG A 846 17.53 37.00 4.53
N GLU A 847 18.31 37.86 5.18
CA GLU A 847 17.76 38.85 6.11
C GLU A 847 16.67 39.68 5.40
N LYS A 848 15.55 39.92 6.11
CA LYS A 848 14.55 40.88 5.64
C LYS A 848 15.26 42.23 5.53
N ALA A 849 15.33 42.80 4.32
CA ALA A 849 15.71 44.18 4.19
C ALA A 849 14.77 44.98 5.09
N GLU A 850 15.30 45.70 6.07
CA GLU A 850 14.53 46.68 6.81
C GLU A 850 13.85 47.56 5.78
N ALA A 851 12.51 47.51 5.75
CA ALA A 851 11.75 48.49 5.00
C ALA A 851 12.14 49.84 5.62
N LYS A 852 13.03 50.57 4.95
CA LYS A 852 13.34 51.95 5.29
C LYS A 852 12.00 52.68 5.34
N ARG A 853 11.58 52.99 6.57
CA ARG A 853 10.39 53.77 6.87
C ARG A 853 10.47 55.13 6.20
#